data_AF-A0A3E4QNG5-F1
#
_entry.id   AF-A0A3E4QNG5-F1
#
_cell.length_a   1.000
_cell.length_b   1.000
_cell.length_c   1.000
_cell.angle_alpha   90.00
_cell.angle_beta   90.00
_cell.angle_gamma   90.00
#
_symmetry.space_group_name_H-M   'P 1'
#
loop_
_entity.id
_entity.type
_entity.pdbx_description
1 polymer ?
#
loop_
_entity_poly.entity_id
_entity_poly.type
_entity_poly.pdbx_seq_one_letter_code
_entity_poly.pdbx_strand_id
1 'polypeptide(L)'
;MLVVALDTSTDMLACACAEWTATPDGGGVELLSHQDHMCRRHANVELVNTVDAVLQDAGVSMDKVGAVLVGRGPGSFTGVRIGISTAKGLARGAGVPLYGVSTLDASAWTAWRAGVRGLLGVAADAMRGEVYPALYSVDEDGPHRLFERERVVKAAVAVEEWSSRPDCGELQITGDGLVRYAKLFEGAGLMERVLDRELWWPSGEGLLLAAASSRAMLHDQSGDPAQVLPVYTRLSDAEENERKRLGLAQSAKSEVTGVADELAGRHLQFRPMGPADAEAAAELEAACFADASHTPWSPQQFMSELASDAAAPRSWWVAHDNGELVGIAGGMAIDTDVEILDVAVAPDRRRQGIARKLLSHVSYDAQMLGCTTASLEVEANNGTAIALYELLGFSRSGVRRGYYGTGADACIMTATLPLVLPVDATSPEPTAAASRPWPLPEPRRSDAERRLLEESSLVMAIESSCDETAVAIIDAAGRMLANQVSTQIDFHARFGGVVPEIASRKHVEVIVGVVDAALEEAAASLGLTDPVAPGELAAVGVTQGPGLVGALVVGVAFAKGFAFAAGKPLIAVNHLEGHLYANLLTTPDLEPPFIFTLVSGGHTMLVHVRAWGDYEVLGETLDDAVGEAFDKVAKALGLGYPGGPIISRLAEDGDPKAIDFPRAMMHSHDYRFSLSGLKTAVVTYIEQEAAAGRTIHLPDLAASFEAAVFDVQFKKAWDALKQTGAKEYCLGGGVAANPHLRELLVRKLSRRGVRVTLPPQHACTDNAAMIAEVARRKYREGDYAGFDMDADPNMTL
;
A
#
# COMPACT_ATOMS: atom_id res chain seq x y z
N MET A 1 17.29 -25.92 14.14
CA MET A 1 16.20 -24.94 14.31
C MET A 1 15.06 -25.37 13.40
N LEU A 2 13.80 -25.31 13.84
CA LEU A 2 12.68 -25.66 12.97
C LEU A 2 12.34 -24.50 12.02
N VAL A 3 12.07 -24.82 10.77
CA VAL A 3 11.73 -23.86 9.72
C VAL A 3 10.44 -24.29 9.05
N VAL A 4 9.54 -23.32 8.84
CA VAL A 4 8.36 -23.49 7.97
C VAL A 4 8.61 -22.73 6.68
N ALA A 5 8.42 -23.41 5.56
CA ALA A 5 8.62 -22.88 4.21
C ALA A 5 7.29 -22.87 3.47
N LEU A 6 6.96 -21.76 2.79
CA LEU A 6 5.73 -21.63 2.02
C LEU A 6 5.91 -20.85 0.71
N ASP A 7 5.22 -21.23 -0.36
CA ASP A 7 5.16 -20.50 -1.62
C ASP A 7 3.76 -20.61 -2.22
N THR A 8 3.20 -19.48 -2.65
CA THR A 8 1.89 -19.37 -3.31
C THR A 8 1.98 -18.56 -4.60
N SER A 9 3.20 -18.40 -5.15
CA SER A 9 3.47 -17.58 -6.34
C SER A 9 2.92 -18.22 -7.63
N THR A 10 2.59 -19.51 -7.60
CA THR A 10 1.99 -20.25 -8.72
C THR A 10 0.60 -20.77 -8.34
N ASP A 11 -0.03 -21.57 -9.20
CA ASP A 11 -1.27 -22.29 -8.83
C ASP A 11 -1.03 -23.44 -7.83
N MET A 12 0.24 -23.75 -7.52
CA MET A 12 0.67 -24.64 -6.45
C MET A 12 0.80 -23.86 -5.15
N LEU A 13 0.14 -24.34 -4.11
CA LEU A 13 0.46 -24.01 -2.73
C LEU A 13 1.52 -25.01 -2.27
N ALA A 14 2.74 -24.53 -2.09
CA ALA A 14 3.85 -25.31 -1.61
C ALA A 14 4.08 -25.01 -0.13
N CYS A 15 4.19 -26.05 0.71
CA CYS A 15 4.40 -25.86 2.14
C CYS A 15 5.16 -27.04 2.77
N ALA A 16 6.18 -26.75 3.57
CA ALA A 16 7.01 -27.76 4.22
C ALA A 16 7.51 -27.32 5.61
N CYS A 17 7.79 -28.30 6.47
CA CYS A 17 8.50 -28.12 7.72
C CYS A 17 9.78 -28.97 7.73
N ALA A 18 10.87 -28.38 8.22
CA ALA A 18 12.17 -29.03 8.27
C ALA A 18 12.97 -28.65 9.51
N GLU A 19 13.87 -29.55 9.92
CA GLU A 19 14.99 -29.17 10.77
C GLU A 19 16.11 -28.56 9.94
N TRP A 20 16.54 -27.37 10.37
CA TRP A 20 17.66 -26.65 9.79
C TRP A 20 18.89 -26.72 10.71
N THR A 21 20.01 -27.16 10.15
CA THR A 21 21.32 -27.15 10.80
C THR A 21 22.25 -26.18 10.08
N ALA A 22 22.75 -25.16 10.77
CA ALA A 22 23.73 -24.25 10.18
C ALA A 22 25.07 -24.98 9.95
N THR A 23 25.64 -24.88 8.75
CA THR A 23 26.97 -25.37 8.40
C THR A 23 27.86 -24.20 7.92
N PRO A 24 29.20 -24.31 7.98
CA PRO A 24 30.10 -23.26 7.50
C PRO A 24 29.92 -22.87 6.03
N ASP A 25 29.40 -23.80 5.22
CA ASP A 25 29.24 -23.64 3.76
C ASP A 25 27.76 -23.44 3.35
N GLY A 26 26.81 -23.43 4.29
CA GLY A 26 25.36 -23.30 4.01
C GLY A 26 24.46 -23.78 5.16
N GLY A 27 23.30 -24.37 4.82
CA GLY A 27 22.42 -25.04 5.76
C GLY A 27 22.20 -26.51 5.40
N GLY A 28 22.25 -27.42 6.36
CA GLY A 28 21.68 -28.76 6.22
C GLY A 28 20.17 -28.71 6.46
N VAL A 29 19.40 -29.37 5.59
CA VAL A 29 17.94 -29.43 5.65
C VAL A 29 17.52 -30.89 5.82
N GLU A 30 16.81 -31.19 6.90
CA GLU A 30 16.10 -32.45 7.09
C GLU A 30 14.59 -32.21 7.01
N LEU A 31 13.96 -32.65 5.93
CA LEU A 31 12.52 -32.52 5.73
C LEU A 31 11.76 -33.39 6.74
N LEU A 32 10.84 -32.78 7.49
CA LEU A 32 9.99 -33.49 8.45
C LEU A 32 8.62 -33.82 7.85
N SER A 33 8.02 -32.84 7.15
CA SER A 33 6.70 -32.97 6.51
C SER A 33 6.55 -31.93 5.39
N HIS A 34 5.63 -32.20 4.45
CA HIS A 34 5.26 -31.25 3.40
C HIS A 34 3.83 -31.52 2.92
N GLN A 35 3.15 -30.49 2.42
CA GLN A 35 1.81 -30.57 1.82
C GLN A 35 1.70 -29.66 0.59
N ASP A 36 2.36 -30.06 -0.49
CA ASP A 36 2.28 -29.36 -1.77
C ASP A 36 1.02 -29.78 -2.54
N HIS A 37 0.16 -28.83 -2.91
CA HIS A 37 -1.06 -29.13 -3.66
C HIS A 37 -1.56 -27.95 -4.50
N MET A 38 -2.34 -28.26 -5.54
CA MET A 38 -2.92 -27.24 -6.42
C MET A 38 -4.10 -26.54 -5.73
N CYS A 39 -3.95 -25.25 -5.42
CA CYS A 39 -4.99 -24.44 -4.76
C CYS A 39 -5.80 -23.58 -5.75
N ARG A 40 -5.32 -23.38 -6.99
CA ARG A 40 -6.02 -22.65 -8.08
C ARG A 40 -6.68 -21.33 -7.61
N ARG A 41 -5.90 -20.44 -6.99
CA ARG A 41 -6.33 -19.13 -6.44
C ARG A 41 -7.10 -19.19 -5.10
N HIS A 42 -7.20 -20.34 -4.44
CA HIS A 42 -7.73 -20.44 -3.08
C HIS A 42 -6.63 -20.40 -2.01
N ALA A 43 -5.41 -20.01 -2.37
CA ALA A 43 -4.29 -19.91 -1.44
C ALA A 43 -4.61 -19.09 -0.18
N ASN A 44 -5.40 -18.02 -0.30
CA ASN A 44 -5.78 -17.22 0.86
C ASN A 44 -6.60 -18.05 1.86
N VAL A 45 -7.49 -18.92 1.39
CA VAL A 45 -8.34 -19.80 2.22
C VAL A 45 -7.54 -20.95 2.82
N GLU A 46 -6.61 -21.53 2.06
CA GLU A 46 -6.00 -22.82 2.41
C GLU A 46 -4.68 -22.70 3.17
N LEU A 47 -3.94 -21.59 3.01
CA LEU A 47 -2.52 -21.51 3.42
C LEU A 47 -2.28 -21.68 4.92
N VAL A 48 -3.01 -20.99 5.79
CA VAL A 48 -2.76 -21.10 7.25
C VAL A 48 -3.14 -22.48 7.77
N ASN A 49 -4.23 -23.06 7.28
CA ASN A 49 -4.61 -24.44 7.62
C ASN A 49 -3.60 -25.46 7.07
N THR A 50 -3.00 -25.20 5.92
CA THR A 50 -1.92 -26.04 5.38
C THR A 50 -0.67 -25.96 6.25
N VAL A 51 -0.30 -24.76 6.71
CA VAL A 51 0.81 -24.59 7.66
C VAL A 51 0.55 -25.37 8.95
N ASP A 52 -0.65 -25.29 9.50
CA ASP A 52 -1.06 -26.07 10.69
C ASP A 52 -0.94 -27.57 10.44
N ALA A 53 -1.47 -28.07 9.31
CA ALA A 53 -1.40 -29.48 8.95
C ALA A 53 0.05 -29.97 8.80
N VAL A 54 0.92 -29.20 8.15
CA VAL A 54 2.35 -29.51 8.00
C VAL A 54 3.04 -29.60 9.37
N LEU A 55 2.75 -28.67 10.29
CA LEU A 55 3.29 -28.70 11.65
C LEU A 55 2.81 -29.92 12.44
N GLN A 56 1.51 -30.24 12.35
CA GLN A 56 0.91 -31.42 12.98
C GLN A 56 1.51 -32.72 12.45
N ASP A 57 1.70 -32.84 11.13
CA ASP A 57 2.33 -33.98 10.48
C ASP A 57 3.79 -34.17 10.91
N ALA A 58 4.50 -33.07 11.21
CA ALA A 58 5.84 -33.09 11.80
C ALA A 58 5.85 -33.35 13.32
N GLY A 59 4.69 -33.37 13.98
CA GLY A 59 4.60 -33.54 15.43
C GLY A 59 5.10 -32.34 16.24
N VAL A 60 5.09 -31.14 15.65
CA VAL A 60 5.57 -29.90 16.25
C VAL A 60 4.46 -28.83 16.24
N SER A 61 4.66 -27.77 17.04
CA SER A 61 3.73 -26.66 17.16
C SER A 61 4.38 -25.33 16.76
N MET A 62 3.57 -24.33 16.41
CA MET A 62 4.04 -23.06 15.88
C MET A 62 5.02 -22.33 16.83
N ASP A 63 4.89 -22.50 18.16
CA ASP A 63 5.81 -21.94 19.17
C ASP A 63 7.22 -22.54 19.13
N LYS A 64 7.44 -23.64 18.40
CA LYS A 64 8.75 -24.27 18.20
C LYS A 64 9.42 -23.85 16.90
N VAL A 65 8.68 -23.22 15.98
CA VAL A 65 9.23 -22.70 14.73
C VAL A 65 10.22 -21.59 15.08
N GLY A 66 11.43 -21.66 14.52
CA GLY A 66 12.49 -20.67 14.76
C GLY A 66 12.72 -19.72 13.60
N ALA A 67 12.18 -20.00 12.41
CA ALA A 67 12.14 -19.08 11.28
C ALA A 67 11.07 -19.46 10.25
N VAL A 68 10.65 -18.49 9.45
CA VAL A 68 9.76 -18.69 8.30
C VAL A 68 10.51 -18.40 7.00
N LEU A 69 10.27 -19.21 5.97
CA LEU A 69 10.73 -19.01 4.59
C LEU A 69 9.54 -18.77 3.68
N VAL A 70 9.68 -17.81 2.77
CA VAL A 70 8.65 -17.51 1.78
C VAL A 70 9.20 -17.36 0.37
N GLY A 71 8.48 -17.93 -0.60
CA GLY A 71 8.68 -17.62 -2.01
C GLY A 71 8.33 -16.17 -2.29
N ARG A 72 9.32 -15.37 -2.71
CA ARG A 72 9.14 -13.95 -3.03
C ARG A 72 8.65 -13.70 -4.45
N GLY A 73 8.33 -14.76 -5.19
CA GLY A 73 8.14 -14.73 -6.62
C GLY A 73 9.46 -14.86 -7.39
N PRO A 74 9.46 -14.54 -8.69
CA PRO A 74 8.33 -14.02 -9.48
C PRO A 74 7.20 -15.05 -9.66
N GLY A 75 5.99 -14.55 -9.95
CA GLY A 75 4.79 -15.37 -10.15
C GLY A 75 3.51 -14.53 -10.24
N SER A 76 2.36 -15.14 -9.99
CA SER A 76 1.07 -14.47 -9.87
C SER A 76 1.10 -13.38 -8.80
N PHE A 77 0.80 -12.12 -9.15
CA PHE A 77 0.81 -11.00 -8.20
C PHE A 77 -0.05 -11.26 -6.96
N THR A 78 -1.27 -11.77 -7.14
CA THR A 78 -2.15 -12.13 -6.02
C THR A 78 -1.54 -13.25 -5.18
N GLY A 79 -0.99 -14.27 -5.83
CA GLY A 79 -0.38 -15.42 -5.16
C GLY A 79 0.82 -15.02 -4.31
N VAL A 80 1.75 -14.26 -4.87
CA VAL A 80 2.94 -13.76 -4.16
C VAL A 80 2.55 -12.89 -2.95
N ARG A 81 1.52 -12.04 -3.09
CA ARG A 81 1.01 -11.19 -1.99
C ARG A 81 0.46 -12.01 -0.83
N ILE A 82 -0.35 -13.03 -1.13
CA ILE A 82 -0.93 -13.91 -0.10
C ILE A 82 0.20 -14.58 0.69
N GLY A 83 1.16 -15.18 0.01
CA GLY A 83 2.27 -15.91 0.63
C GLY A 83 3.11 -14.99 1.51
N ILE A 84 3.58 -13.88 0.96
CA ILE A 84 4.42 -12.93 1.72
C ILE A 84 3.66 -12.30 2.88
N SER A 85 2.41 -11.88 2.70
CA SER A 85 1.64 -11.24 3.78
C SER A 85 1.37 -12.23 4.91
N THR A 86 1.01 -13.48 4.56
CA THR A 86 0.84 -14.56 5.55
C THR A 86 2.15 -14.85 6.28
N ALA A 87 3.26 -14.98 5.56
CA ALA A 87 4.58 -15.24 6.14
C ALA A 87 5.05 -14.09 7.05
N LYS A 88 4.79 -12.83 6.67
CA LYS A 88 5.00 -11.65 7.52
C LYS A 88 4.18 -11.73 8.81
N GLY A 89 2.91 -12.12 8.69
CA GLY A 89 2.03 -12.36 9.83
C GLY A 89 2.59 -13.45 10.75
N LEU A 90 2.91 -14.63 10.20
CA LEU A 90 3.45 -15.77 10.95
C LEU A 90 4.73 -15.40 11.70
N ALA A 91 5.69 -14.81 10.99
CA ALA A 91 6.98 -14.42 11.55
C ALA A 91 6.83 -13.35 12.63
N ARG A 92 5.99 -12.34 12.38
CA ARG A 92 5.77 -11.26 13.35
C ARG A 92 5.00 -11.73 14.59
N GLY A 93 4.01 -12.59 14.41
CA GLY A 93 3.19 -13.16 15.48
C GLY A 93 3.98 -14.11 16.39
N ALA A 94 4.88 -14.92 15.82
CA ALA A 94 5.78 -15.80 16.58
C ALA A 94 7.06 -15.11 17.09
N GLY A 95 7.39 -13.92 16.58
CA GLY A 95 8.63 -13.22 16.95
C GLY A 95 9.90 -13.86 16.35
N VAL A 96 9.80 -14.45 15.16
CA VAL A 96 10.88 -15.19 14.51
C VAL A 96 11.34 -14.52 13.22
N PRO A 97 12.58 -14.76 12.75
CA PRO A 97 13.04 -14.28 11.45
C PRO A 97 12.20 -14.75 10.27
N LEU A 98 12.07 -13.88 9.26
CA LEU A 98 11.50 -14.19 7.95
C LEU A 98 12.56 -14.02 6.88
N TYR A 99 12.69 -15.00 5.99
CA TYR A 99 13.57 -14.89 4.82
C TYR A 99 12.85 -15.22 3.52
N GLY A 100 13.42 -14.67 2.47
CA GLY A 100 12.89 -14.69 1.13
C GLY A 100 13.69 -15.53 0.16
N VAL A 101 13.00 -16.30 -0.67
CA VAL A 101 13.64 -17.15 -1.69
C VAL A 101 12.97 -16.94 -3.04
N SER A 102 13.73 -17.05 -4.13
CA SER A 102 13.15 -16.97 -5.48
C SER A 102 12.34 -18.22 -5.79
N THR A 103 11.12 -18.05 -6.28
CA THR A 103 10.27 -19.15 -6.74
C THR A 103 10.88 -19.91 -7.92
N LEU A 104 11.66 -19.22 -8.76
CA LEU A 104 12.37 -19.86 -9.88
C LEU A 104 13.48 -20.80 -9.36
N ASP A 105 14.21 -20.38 -8.31
CA ASP A 105 15.22 -21.23 -7.68
C ASP A 105 14.56 -22.45 -7.04
N ALA A 106 13.44 -22.26 -6.32
CA ALA A 106 12.70 -23.36 -5.70
C ALA A 106 12.23 -24.40 -6.74
N SER A 107 11.82 -23.95 -7.93
CA SER A 107 11.46 -24.82 -9.05
C SER A 107 12.67 -25.59 -9.60
N ALA A 108 13.83 -24.93 -9.71
CA ALA A 108 15.07 -25.60 -10.13
C ALA A 108 15.55 -26.63 -9.11
N TRP A 109 15.44 -26.34 -7.80
CA TRP A 109 15.76 -27.27 -6.72
C TRP A 109 14.80 -28.46 -6.65
N THR A 110 13.52 -28.25 -6.99
CA THR A 110 12.54 -29.34 -7.15
C THR A 110 12.99 -30.31 -8.24
N ALA A 111 13.44 -29.79 -9.39
CA ALA A 111 13.99 -30.62 -10.47
C ALA A 111 15.30 -31.33 -10.05
N TRP A 112 16.22 -30.64 -9.37
CA TRP A 112 17.46 -31.23 -8.87
C TRP A 112 17.20 -32.39 -7.92
N ARG A 113 16.21 -32.26 -7.02
CA ARG A 113 15.80 -33.29 -6.06
C ARG A 113 15.26 -34.53 -6.75
N ALA A 114 14.61 -34.36 -7.91
CA ALA A 114 14.16 -35.45 -8.77
C ALA A 114 15.29 -36.10 -9.61
N GLY A 115 16.54 -35.67 -9.45
CA GLY A 115 17.71 -36.24 -10.13
C GLY A 115 18.09 -35.55 -11.44
N VAL A 116 17.48 -34.40 -11.76
CA VAL A 116 17.84 -33.63 -12.96
C VAL A 116 19.24 -33.02 -12.80
N ARG A 117 20.04 -33.12 -13.86
CA ARG A 117 21.40 -32.57 -13.97
C ARG A 117 21.62 -31.99 -15.37
N GLY A 118 22.63 -31.14 -15.55
CA GLY A 118 22.95 -30.47 -16.81
C GLY A 118 22.21 -29.13 -16.97
N LEU A 119 21.92 -28.74 -18.21
CA LEU A 119 21.28 -27.46 -18.51
C LEU A 119 19.76 -27.52 -18.27
N LEU A 120 19.25 -26.66 -17.38
CA LEU A 120 17.83 -26.58 -17.03
C LEU A 120 17.26 -25.19 -17.30
N GLY A 121 16.12 -25.13 -17.99
CA GLY A 121 15.31 -23.93 -18.18
C GLY A 121 14.02 -24.00 -17.37
N VAL A 122 13.76 -22.99 -16.54
CA VAL A 122 12.49 -22.79 -15.84
C VAL A 122 11.71 -21.71 -16.59
N ALA A 123 10.55 -22.05 -17.13
CA ALA A 123 9.61 -21.15 -17.79
C ALA A 123 8.37 -20.96 -16.91
N ALA A 124 8.45 -20.04 -15.93
CA ALA A 124 7.31 -19.78 -15.06
C ALA A 124 6.28 -18.84 -15.72
N ASP A 125 5.00 -19.03 -15.43
CA ASP A 125 3.91 -18.23 -16.00
C ASP A 125 3.96 -16.80 -15.45
N ALA A 126 4.09 -15.83 -16.35
CA ALA A 126 3.96 -14.42 -16.01
C ALA A 126 2.60 -13.85 -16.40
N MET A 127 1.64 -14.64 -16.89
CA MET A 127 0.37 -14.19 -17.47
C MET A 127 0.59 -13.28 -18.70
N ARG A 128 -0.49 -12.80 -19.34
CA ARG A 128 -0.44 -11.85 -20.49
C ARG A 128 0.45 -12.28 -21.68
N GLY A 129 0.61 -13.58 -21.91
CA GLY A 129 1.41 -14.11 -23.02
C GLY A 129 2.92 -14.04 -22.78
N GLU A 130 3.33 -13.99 -21.52
CA GLU A 130 4.70 -13.80 -21.08
C GLU A 130 5.09 -14.86 -20.06
N VAL A 131 6.40 -15.05 -19.90
CA VAL A 131 7.01 -15.97 -18.95
C VAL A 131 8.13 -15.27 -18.18
N TYR A 132 8.50 -15.85 -17.05
CA TYR A 132 9.75 -15.59 -16.35
C TYR A 132 10.75 -16.69 -16.73
N PRO A 133 11.59 -16.51 -17.76
CA PRO A 133 12.56 -17.52 -18.15
C PRO A 133 13.81 -17.42 -17.27
N ALA A 134 14.22 -18.55 -16.71
CA ALA A 134 15.47 -18.68 -15.97
C ALA A 134 16.25 -19.90 -16.46
N LEU A 135 17.57 -19.76 -16.58
CA LEU A 135 18.48 -20.83 -17.00
C LEU A 135 19.44 -21.17 -15.86
N TYR A 136 19.68 -22.46 -15.66
CA TYR A 136 20.54 -23.00 -14.62
C TYR A 136 21.49 -24.04 -15.20
N SER A 137 22.71 -24.06 -14.68
CA SER A 137 23.59 -25.23 -14.75
C SER A 137 23.37 -26.06 -13.49
N VAL A 138 23.01 -27.33 -13.62
CA VAL A 138 22.63 -28.19 -12.49
C VAL A 138 23.66 -29.30 -12.32
N ASP A 139 24.38 -29.31 -11.20
CA ASP A 139 25.37 -30.34 -10.86
C ASP A 139 25.00 -31.08 -9.56
N GLU A 140 25.95 -31.83 -8.99
CA GLU A 140 25.71 -32.56 -7.74
C GLU A 140 25.57 -31.65 -6.52
N ASP A 141 26.08 -30.42 -6.58
CA ASP A 141 25.99 -29.45 -5.49
C ASP A 141 24.70 -28.62 -5.58
N GLY A 142 24.12 -28.50 -6.77
CA GLY A 142 22.79 -27.90 -6.96
C GLY A 142 22.61 -27.17 -8.29
N PRO A 143 21.50 -26.45 -8.46
CA PRO A 143 21.29 -25.49 -9.53
C PRO A 143 22.12 -24.20 -9.31
N HIS A 144 22.87 -23.81 -10.33
CA HIS A 144 23.63 -22.56 -10.40
C HIS A 144 23.01 -21.63 -11.43
N ARG A 145 22.62 -20.43 -11.03
CA ARG A 145 21.98 -19.44 -11.91
C ARG A 145 22.93 -19.05 -13.06
N LEU A 146 22.40 -19.05 -14.29
CA LEU A 146 23.05 -18.51 -15.49
C LEU A 146 22.53 -17.11 -15.86
N PHE A 147 21.92 -16.42 -14.89
CA PHE A 147 21.33 -15.10 -15.03
C PHE A 147 21.57 -14.31 -13.73
N GLU A 148 21.70 -12.99 -13.83
CA GLU A 148 21.93 -12.14 -12.68
C GLU A 148 20.63 -11.74 -11.97
N ARG A 149 19.55 -11.50 -12.73
CA ARG A 149 18.26 -11.01 -12.21
C ARG A 149 17.10 -11.66 -12.94
N GLU A 150 16.01 -11.89 -12.21
CA GLU A 150 14.75 -12.33 -12.79
C GLU A 150 14.22 -11.28 -13.78
N ARG A 151 13.79 -11.73 -14.96
CA ARG A 151 13.20 -10.87 -15.98
C ARG A 151 11.89 -11.46 -16.49
N VAL A 152 11.10 -10.62 -17.15
CA VAL A 152 9.85 -11.00 -17.79
C VAL A 152 9.93 -10.70 -19.29
N VAL A 153 9.53 -11.66 -20.11
CA VAL A 153 9.53 -11.52 -21.57
C VAL A 153 8.32 -12.21 -22.19
N LYS A 154 7.99 -11.87 -23.43
CA LYS A 154 6.98 -12.62 -24.22
C LYS A 154 7.40 -14.08 -24.31
N ALA A 155 6.43 -14.99 -24.14
CA ALA A 155 6.69 -16.43 -24.19
C ALA A 155 7.36 -16.85 -25.51
N ALA A 156 6.95 -16.25 -26.62
CA ALA A 156 7.58 -16.47 -27.93
C ALA A 156 9.06 -16.05 -27.98
N VAL A 157 9.41 -14.95 -27.31
CA VAL A 157 10.80 -14.47 -27.23
C VAL A 157 11.65 -15.44 -26.43
N ALA A 158 11.17 -15.91 -25.26
CA ALA A 158 11.88 -16.91 -24.47
C ALA A 158 12.10 -18.21 -25.27
N VAL A 159 11.08 -18.67 -26.01
CA VAL A 159 11.17 -19.87 -26.84
C VAL A 159 12.18 -19.70 -27.99
N GLU A 160 12.20 -18.55 -28.65
CA GLU A 160 13.17 -18.23 -29.70
C GLU A 160 14.59 -18.16 -29.13
N GLU A 161 14.79 -17.48 -28.00
CA GLU A 161 16.09 -17.40 -27.32
C GLU A 161 16.60 -18.78 -26.92
N TRP A 162 15.75 -19.69 -26.44
CA TRP A 162 16.16 -21.04 -26.03
C TRP A 162 16.40 -21.98 -27.21
N SER A 163 15.53 -21.93 -28.24
CA SER A 163 15.67 -22.78 -29.43
C SER A 163 16.87 -22.41 -30.30
N SER A 164 17.29 -21.13 -30.27
CA SER A 164 18.46 -20.64 -31.02
C SER A 164 19.80 -20.90 -30.33
N ARG A 165 19.81 -21.47 -29.11
CA ARG A 165 21.05 -21.73 -28.39
C ARG A 165 21.87 -22.85 -29.05
N PRO A 166 23.22 -22.74 -29.07
CA PRO A 166 24.09 -23.82 -29.55
C PRO A 166 23.95 -25.13 -28.76
N ASP A 167 23.68 -25.02 -27.45
CA ASP A 167 23.51 -26.11 -26.49
C ASP A 167 22.03 -26.49 -26.25
N CYS A 168 21.11 -26.02 -27.11
CA CYS A 168 19.67 -26.37 -27.03
C CYS A 168 19.45 -27.89 -26.99
N GLY A 169 20.35 -28.66 -27.63
CA GLY A 169 20.41 -30.12 -27.60
C GLY A 169 20.47 -30.75 -26.21
N GLU A 170 20.96 -30.03 -25.20
CA GLU A 170 21.16 -30.48 -23.82
C GLU A 170 20.16 -29.86 -22.84
N LEU A 171 19.37 -28.89 -23.30
CA LEU A 171 18.39 -28.18 -22.48
C LEU A 171 17.27 -29.13 -22.04
N GLN A 172 16.98 -29.14 -20.74
CA GLN A 172 15.77 -29.68 -20.14
C GLN A 172 14.88 -28.52 -19.68
N ILE A 173 13.55 -28.66 -19.75
CA ILE A 173 12.62 -27.55 -19.51
C ILE A 173 11.57 -27.92 -18.47
N THR A 174 11.33 -27.02 -17.52
CA THR A 174 10.25 -27.10 -16.54
C THR A 174 9.56 -25.74 -16.37
N GLY A 175 8.54 -25.67 -15.52
CA GLY A 175 7.84 -24.44 -15.15
C GLY A 175 6.34 -24.44 -15.51
N ASP A 176 5.55 -23.78 -14.68
CA ASP A 176 4.09 -23.72 -14.81
C ASP A 176 3.61 -22.93 -16.04
N GLY A 177 4.47 -22.11 -16.65
CA GLY A 177 4.23 -21.46 -17.94
C GLY A 177 3.96 -22.46 -19.07
N LEU A 178 4.47 -23.68 -18.98
CA LEU A 178 4.19 -24.76 -19.93
C LEU A 178 2.70 -25.11 -20.00
N VAL A 179 1.94 -24.91 -18.90
CA VAL A 179 0.48 -25.15 -18.88
C VAL A 179 -0.25 -24.28 -19.90
N ARG A 180 0.17 -23.02 -20.07
CA ARG A 180 -0.47 -22.07 -21.00
C ARG A 180 0.19 -22.04 -22.37
N TYR A 181 1.52 -22.17 -22.41
CA TYR A 181 2.32 -21.84 -23.59
C TYR A 181 2.89 -23.06 -24.32
N ALA A 182 2.53 -24.30 -23.95
CA ALA A 182 3.03 -25.54 -24.57
C ALA A 182 3.07 -25.51 -26.11
N LYS A 183 2.06 -24.93 -26.77
CA LYS A 183 2.02 -24.84 -28.25
C LYS A 183 3.20 -24.07 -28.85
N LEU A 184 3.73 -23.06 -28.16
CA LEU A 184 4.89 -22.31 -28.61
C LEU A 184 6.15 -23.18 -28.53
N PHE A 185 6.31 -23.92 -27.43
CA PHE A 185 7.42 -24.86 -27.25
C PHE A 185 7.34 -26.03 -28.25
N GLU A 186 6.13 -26.51 -28.57
CA GLU A 186 5.91 -27.54 -29.59
C GLU A 186 6.34 -27.05 -30.98
N GLY A 187 5.95 -25.84 -31.36
CA GLY A 187 6.34 -25.24 -32.64
C GLY A 187 7.85 -25.04 -32.82
N ALA A 188 8.59 -24.94 -31.72
CA ALA A 188 10.05 -24.81 -31.72
C ALA A 188 10.79 -26.16 -31.52
N GLY A 189 10.08 -27.29 -31.44
CA GLY A 189 10.68 -28.61 -31.21
C GLY A 189 11.27 -28.79 -29.81
N LEU A 190 10.80 -28.01 -28.82
CA LEU A 190 11.30 -28.05 -27.44
C LEU A 190 10.51 -29.00 -26.54
N MET A 191 9.35 -29.52 -26.97
CA MET A 191 8.51 -30.37 -26.11
C MET A 191 9.15 -31.72 -25.74
N GLU A 192 10.05 -32.27 -26.56
CA GLU A 192 10.79 -33.50 -26.23
C GLU A 192 11.78 -33.30 -25.07
N ARG A 193 12.00 -32.05 -24.66
CA ARG A 193 12.93 -31.63 -23.60
C ARG A 193 12.23 -31.28 -22.30
N VAL A 194 10.90 -31.29 -22.30
CA VAL A 194 10.09 -30.91 -21.15
C VAL A 194 10.10 -32.05 -20.13
N LEU A 195 10.38 -31.70 -18.88
CA LEU A 195 10.34 -32.63 -17.75
C LEU A 195 8.90 -33.07 -17.45
N ASP A 196 8.79 -34.14 -16.65
CA ASP A 196 7.50 -34.64 -16.17
C ASP A 196 6.69 -33.53 -15.50
N ARG A 197 5.38 -33.56 -15.74
CA ARG A 197 4.45 -32.49 -15.35
C ARG A 197 4.50 -32.18 -13.85
N GLU A 198 4.74 -33.18 -13.00
CA GLU A 198 4.82 -33.03 -11.55
C GLU A 198 5.95 -32.09 -11.10
N LEU A 199 6.98 -31.92 -11.93
CA LEU A 199 8.13 -31.05 -11.66
C LEU A 199 7.95 -29.61 -12.14
N TRP A 200 6.80 -29.27 -12.72
CA TRP A 200 6.56 -27.95 -13.31
C TRP A 200 6.36 -26.84 -12.27
N TRP A 201 6.06 -27.19 -11.03
CA TRP A 201 5.78 -26.25 -9.96
C TRP A 201 6.87 -26.26 -8.89
N PRO A 202 7.02 -25.16 -8.12
CA PRO A 202 7.85 -25.18 -6.91
C PRO A 202 7.27 -26.14 -5.87
N SER A 203 8.15 -26.66 -5.00
CA SER A 203 7.79 -27.48 -3.83
C SER A 203 8.32 -26.85 -2.55
N GLY A 204 7.71 -27.20 -1.41
CA GLY A 204 8.18 -26.72 -0.10
C GLY A 204 9.61 -27.18 0.21
N GLU A 205 9.96 -28.41 -0.16
CA GLU A 205 11.33 -28.93 -0.06
C GLU A 205 12.29 -28.17 -1.00
N GLY A 206 11.88 -27.87 -2.24
CA GLY A 206 12.66 -27.06 -3.17
C GLY A 206 12.96 -25.66 -2.63
N LEU A 207 12.00 -25.05 -1.92
CA LEU A 207 12.18 -23.75 -1.27
C LEU A 207 13.22 -23.81 -0.14
N LEU A 208 13.17 -24.85 0.69
CA LEU A 208 14.13 -25.08 1.77
C LEU A 208 15.56 -25.28 1.23
N LEU A 209 15.72 -26.10 0.20
CA LEU A 209 17.01 -26.36 -0.44
C LEU A 209 17.58 -25.09 -1.09
N ALA A 210 16.74 -24.30 -1.77
CA ALA A 210 17.12 -23.02 -2.33
C ALA A 210 17.57 -22.01 -1.26
N ALA A 211 16.92 -21.97 -0.10
CA ALA A 211 17.36 -21.14 1.02
C ALA A 211 18.74 -21.59 1.55
N ALA A 212 18.97 -22.91 1.60
CA ALA A 212 20.20 -23.50 2.13
C ALA A 212 21.43 -23.19 1.28
N SER A 213 21.26 -23.14 -0.04
CA SER A 213 22.35 -22.83 -0.98
C SER A 213 22.63 -21.33 -1.11
N SER A 214 21.59 -20.50 -1.06
CA SER A 214 21.68 -19.04 -1.29
C SER A 214 22.27 -18.27 -0.11
N ARG A 215 22.61 -18.95 0.99
CA ARG A 215 22.97 -18.32 2.27
C ARG A 215 21.89 -17.36 2.79
N ALA A 216 20.63 -17.50 2.35
CA ALA A 216 19.55 -16.58 2.71
C ALA A 216 19.33 -16.47 4.23
N MET A 217 19.60 -17.55 4.97
CA MET A 217 19.52 -17.59 6.43
C MET A 217 20.86 -17.33 7.16
N LEU A 218 21.97 -17.06 6.44
CA LEU A 218 23.26 -16.76 7.05
C LEU A 218 23.36 -15.27 7.43
N HIS A 219 24.26 -14.96 8.37
CA HIS A 219 24.45 -13.75 9.20
C HIS A 219 24.28 -12.33 8.60
N ASP A 220 24.05 -12.17 7.29
CA ASP A 220 24.06 -10.88 6.58
C ASP A 220 22.66 -10.35 6.19
N GLN A 221 21.60 -11.14 6.37
CA GLN A 221 20.21 -10.66 6.25
C GLN A 221 19.63 -10.35 7.63
N SER A 222 18.93 -9.22 7.77
CA SER A 222 18.36 -8.77 9.04
C SER A 222 17.38 -9.78 9.65
N GLY A 223 16.70 -10.58 8.81
CA GLY A 223 15.58 -11.42 9.22
C GLY A 223 14.31 -10.64 9.56
N ASP A 224 14.31 -9.31 9.41
CA ASP A 224 13.16 -8.46 9.73
C ASP A 224 12.02 -8.70 8.70
N PRO A 225 10.83 -9.15 9.13
CA PRO A 225 9.69 -9.36 8.26
C PRO A 225 9.30 -8.12 7.44
N ALA A 226 9.57 -6.90 7.93
CA ALA A 226 9.29 -5.67 7.19
C ALA A 226 10.08 -5.59 5.87
N GLN A 227 11.31 -6.12 5.82
CA GLN A 227 12.23 -6.01 4.68
C GLN A 227 12.00 -7.08 3.59
N VAL A 228 11.17 -8.07 3.87
CA VAL A 228 10.84 -9.14 2.92
C VAL A 228 9.73 -8.67 1.98
N LEU A 229 10.10 -8.22 0.78
CA LEU A 229 9.19 -7.64 -0.22
C LEU A 229 9.01 -8.54 -1.45
N PRO A 230 7.84 -8.56 -2.08
CA PRO A 230 7.63 -9.27 -3.35
C PRO A 230 8.61 -8.83 -4.45
N VAL A 231 9.03 -9.77 -5.30
CA VAL A 231 9.76 -9.46 -6.54
C VAL A 231 8.75 -9.17 -7.65
N TYR A 232 8.40 -7.90 -7.82
CA TYR A 232 7.61 -7.44 -8.96
C TYR A 232 8.53 -7.02 -10.10
N THR A 233 8.68 -7.87 -11.12
CA THR A 233 9.48 -7.53 -12.31
C THR A 233 8.69 -6.74 -13.37
N ARG A 234 7.46 -6.30 -13.03
CA ARG A 234 6.55 -5.59 -13.94
C ARG A 234 5.92 -4.38 -13.27
N LEU A 235 5.80 -3.32 -14.07
CA LEU A 235 4.96 -2.17 -13.78
C LEU A 235 3.48 -2.56 -13.85
N SER A 236 2.64 -1.86 -13.10
CA SER A 236 1.19 -1.92 -13.24
C SER A 236 0.74 -1.31 -14.58
N ASP A 237 -0.45 -1.66 -15.06
CA ASP A 237 -0.99 -1.05 -16.28
C ASP A 237 -1.13 0.48 -16.16
N ALA A 238 -1.40 0.98 -14.94
CA ALA A 238 -1.44 2.41 -14.67
C ALA A 238 -0.06 3.06 -14.79
N GLU A 239 0.98 2.43 -14.25
CA GLU A 239 2.38 2.86 -14.40
C GLU A 239 2.85 2.76 -15.87
N GLU A 240 2.46 1.72 -16.62
CA GLU A 240 2.73 1.62 -18.05
C GLU A 240 2.06 2.74 -18.86
N ASN A 241 0.80 3.06 -18.54
CA ASN A 241 0.07 4.13 -19.21
C ASN A 241 0.60 5.52 -18.83
N GLU A 242 1.01 5.70 -17.59
CA GLU A 242 1.65 6.92 -17.11
C GLU A 242 3.00 7.14 -17.79
N ARG A 243 3.82 6.08 -17.91
CA ARG A 243 5.06 6.09 -18.68
C ARG A 243 4.84 6.49 -20.15
N LYS A 244 3.73 6.06 -20.77
CA LYS A 244 3.33 6.50 -22.12
C LYS A 244 2.87 7.96 -22.13
N ARG A 245 2.09 8.39 -21.13
CA ARG A 245 1.64 9.78 -20.94
C ARG A 245 2.82 10.75 -20.86
N LEU A 246 3.90 10.35 -20.21
CA LEU A 246 5.16 11.10 -20.06
C LEU A 246 6.01 11.17 -21.35
N GLY A 247 5.50 10.78 -22.53
CA GLY A 247 6.14 11.09 -23.81
C GLY A 247 6.79 9.92 -24.56
N LEU A 248 6.61 8.67 -24.12
CA LEU A 248 6.96 7.49 -24.92
C LEU A 248 5.79 7.13 -25.88
N ALA A 249 5.52 8.02 -26.85
CA ALA A 249 4.54 8.04 -27.97
C ALA A 249 3.04 7.68 -27.68
N GLN A 250 1.99 8.48 -27.95
CA GLN A 250 1.76 9.90 -28.29
C GLN A 250 0.35 10.33 -27.77
N SER A 251 0.21 11.62 -27.43
CA SER A 251 -0.93 12.35 -26.83
C SER A 251 -1.95 12.92 -27.84
N ALA A 252 -3.18 13.26 -27.40
CA ALA A 252 -3.94 14.37 -28.00
C ALA A 252 -5.01 14.99 -27.05
N LYS A 253 -4.75 16.25 -26.66
CA LYS A 253 -5.62 17.29 -26.06
C LYS A 253 -5.75 17.35 -24.52
N SER A 254 -4.94 18.21 -23.92
CA SER A 254 -5.41 19.24 -22.99
C SER A 254 -4.55 20.47 -23.20
N GLU A 255 -5.14 21.55 -23.72
CA GLU A 255 -4.54 22.88 -23.61
C GLU A 255 -4.74 23.40 -22.18
N VAL A 256 -3.82 24.27 -21.78
CA VAL A 256 -3.69 24.90 -20.46
C VAL A 256 -4.93 25.72 -20.13
N THR A 257 -5.49 25.49 -18.94
CA THR A 257 -6.22 26.53 -18.19
C THR A 257 -5.73 26.50 -16.75
N GLY A 258 -5.33 27.67 -16.24
CA GLY A 258 -4.67 27.82 -14.94
C GLY A 258 -5.62 27.54 -13.78
N VAL A 259 -5.28 26.56 -12.95
CA VAL A 259 -5.90 26.30 -11.64
C VAL A 259 -4.86 25.70 -10.66
N ALA A 260 -3.60 26.13 -10.76
CA ALA A 260 -2.53 25.61 -9.90
C ALA A 260 -2.41 26.34 -8.54
N ASP A 261 -3.12 27.46 -8.33
CA ASP A 261 -2.94 28.32 -7.15
C ASP A 261 -3.98 28.14 -6.03
N GLU A 262 -4.98 27.25 -6.18
CA GLU A 262 -6.08 27.14 -5.20
C GLU A 262 -6.04 25.86 -4.32
N LEU A 263 -5.01 25.02 -4.44
CA LEU A 263 -4.80 23.86 -3.55
C LEU A 263 -4.27 24.25 -2.15
N ALA A 264 -4.24 25.55 -1.89
CA ALA A 264 -3.50 26.25 -0.85
C ALA A 264 -4.06 26.18 0.59
N GLY A 265 -4.62 25.06 1.03
CA GLY A 265 -5.09 24.98 2.45
C GLY A 265 -5.00 23.63 3.12
N ARG A 266 -4.29 22.66 2.54
CA ARG A 266 -3.89 21.46 3.29
C ARG A 266 -2.49 21.72 3.84
N HIS A 267 -2.28 21.29 5.08
CA HIS A 267 -0.96 21.26 5.68
C HIS A 267 -0.08 20.28 4.90
N LEU A 268 1.08 20.77 4.43
CA LEU A 268 2.21 20.06 3.79
C LEU A 268 1.85 18.86 2.86
N GLN A 269 1.92 19.07 1.55
CA GLN A 269 1.62 18.08 0.49
C GLN A 269 2.81 17.87 -0.47
N PHE A 270 2.90 16.69 -1.09
CA PHE A 270 3.93 16.34 -2.07
C PHE A 270 3.30 15.97 -3.41
N ARG A 271 3.83 16.51 -4.52
CA ARG A 271 3.39 16.15 -5.88
C ARG A 271 4.53 16.26 -6.90
N PRO A 272 4.39 15.66 -8.10
CA PRO A 272 5.32 15.94 -9.19
C PRO A 272 5.37 17.44 -9.52
N MET A 273 6.57 17.91 -9.86
CA MET A 273 6.78 19.27 -10.32
C MET A 273 6.17 19.45 -11.72
N GLY A 274 5.41 20.51 -11.91
CA GLY A 274 4.88 20.92 -13.20
C GLY A 274 5.57 22.19 -13.72
N PRO A 275 5.41 22.53 -15.02
CA PRO A 275 5.98 23.75 -15.60
C PRO A 275 5.60 25.05 -14.87
N ALA A 276 4.41 25.09 -14.25
CA ALA A 276 3.93 26.25 -13.49
C ALA A 276 4.75 26.52 -12.21
N ASP A 277 5.45 25.51 -11.70
CA ASP A 277 6.22 25.62 -10.45
C ASP A 277 7.60 26.24 -10.68
N ALA A 278 8.06 26.39 -11.93
CA ALA A 278 9.43 26.76 -12.25
C ALA A 278 9.87 28.13 -11.69
N GLU A 279 8.95 29.11 -11.65
CA GLU A 279 9.24 30.42 -11.05
C GLU A 279 9.39 30.32 -9.53
N ALA A 280 8.41 29.71 -8.85
CA ALA A 280 8.44 29.52 -7.40
C ALA A 280 9.59 28.59 -6.94
N ALA A 281 9.95 27.58 -7.73
CA ALA A 281 11.09 26.69 -7.47
C ALA A 281 12.41 27.46 -7.54
N ALA A 282 12.60 28.31 -8.55
CA ALA A 282 13.78 29.16 -8.66
C ALA A 282 13.86 30.21 -7.54
N GLU A 283 12.72 30.76 -7.10
CA GLU A 283 12.67 31.67 -5.94
C GLU A 283 13.06 30.95 -4.63
N LEU A 284 12.50 29.74 -4.41
CA LEU A 284 12.86 28.91 -3.26
C LEU A 284 14.34 28.56 -3.27
N GLU A 285 14.86 28.16 -4.43
CA GLU A 285 16.25 27.79 -4.60
C GLU A 285 17.18 28.98 -4.33
N ALA A 286 16.87 30.15 -4.90
CA ALA A 286 17.60 31.39 -4.63
C ALA A 286 17.59 31.74 -3.13
N ALA A 287 16.48 31.55 -2.43
CA ALA A 287 16.40 31.75 -0.99
C ALA A 287 17.20 30.71 -0.19
N CYS A 288 17.19 29.44 -0.61
CA CYS A 288 17.91 28.37 0.05
C CYS A 288 19.43 28.49 -0.06
N PHE A 289 19.89 29.11 -1.15
CA PHE A 289 21.28 29.16 -1.54
C PHE A 289 21.85 30.58 -1.66
N ALA A 290 21.17 31.58 -1.10
CA ALA A 290 21.61 32.98 -1.08
C ALA A 290 23.03 33.18 -0.52
N ASP A 291 23.44 32.33 0.43
CA ASP A 291 24.76 32.35 1.08
C ASP A 291 25.69 31.21 0.60
N ALA A 292 25.29 30.44 -0.42
CA ALA A 292 26.06 29.31 -0.93
C ALA A 292 27.02 29.73 -2.05
N SER A 293 28.02 28.90 -2.34
CA SER A 293 29.00 29.18 -3.40
C SER A 293 28.51 28.85 -4.82
N HIS A 294 27.34 28.21 -4.95
CA HIS A 294 26.77 27.82 -6.24
C HIS A 294 25.69 28.79 -6.70
N THR A 295 25.51 28.86 -8.01
CA THR A 295 24.47 29.66 -8.64
C THR A 295 23.13 28.91 -8.56
N PRO A 296 22.08 29.49 -7.96
CA PRO A 296 20.73 28.94 -8.02
C PRO A 296 20.27 28.76 -9.46
N TRP A 297 19.49 27.74 -9.75
CA TRP A 297 18.91 27.54 -11.06
C TRP A 297 17.86 28.60 -11.37
N SER A 298 17.79 28.93 -12.65
CA SER A 298 16.78 29.79 -13.21
C SER A 298 15.49 29.03 -13.51
N PRO A 299 14.34 29.71 -13.61
CA PRO A 299 13.10 29.08 -14.07
C PRO A 299 13.27 28.35 -15.41
N GLN A 300 14.10 28.87 -16.31
CA GLN A 300 14.39 28.23 -17.60
C GLN A 300 15.13 26.90 -17.46
N GLN A 301 15.97 26.73 -16.43
CA GLN A 301 16.66 25.46 -16.17
C GLN A 301 15.68 24.41 -15.63
N PHE A 302 14.82 24.76 -14.67
CA PHE A 302 13.73 23.87 -14.25
C PHE A 302 12.82 23.49 -15.41
N MET A 303 12.42 24.45 -16.23
CA MET A 303 11.62 24.19 -17.45
C MET A 303 12.32 23.25 -18.43
N SER A 304 13.65 23.35 -18.57
CA SER A 304 14.43 22.45 -19.42
C SER A 304 14.47 21.03 -18.86
N GLU A 305 14.54 20.87 -17.54
CA GLU A 305 14.49 19.55 -16.91
C GLU A 305 13.10 18.91 -16.96
N LEU A 306 12.05 19.72 -17.07
CA LEU A 306 10.67 19.24 -17.25
C LEU A 306 10.31 19.00 -18.73
N ALA A 307 11.22 19.28 -19.65
CA ALA A 307 10.96 19.18 -21.08
C ALA A 307 10.87 17.72 -21.55
N SER A 308 9.91 17.44 -22.44
CA SER A 308 9.63 16.09 -22.94
C SER A 308 10.74 15.50 -23.83
N ASP A 309 11.67 16.32 -24.31
CA ASP A 309 12.81 15.94 -25.14
C ASP A 309 14.13 15.86 -24.35
N ALA A 310 14.07 15.85 -23.01
CA ALA A 310 15.23 15.66 -22.16
C ALA A 310 15.99 14.36 -22.51
N ALA A 311 17.32 14.43 -22.49
CA ALA A 311 18.20 13.35 -22.96
C ALA A 311 18.12 12.07 -22.11
N ALA A 312 17.57 12.14 -20.90
CA ALA A 312 17.38 11.02 -20.00
C ALA A 312 16.11 11.21 -19.14
N PRO A 313 15.48 10.14 -18.62
CA PRO A 313 14.28 10.25 -17.79
C PRO A 313 14.51 11.10 -16.53
N ARG A 314 13.51 11.90 -16.16
CA ARG A 314 13.56 12.85 -15.04
C ARG A 314 12.49 12.55 -14.01
N SER A 315 12.81 12.81 -12.75
CA SER A 315 11.89 12.74 -11.62
C SER A 315 12.03 14.02 -10.79
N TRP A 316 11.04 14.91 -10.88
CA TRP A 316 11.01 16.15 -10.10
C TRP A 316 9.77 16.21 -9.23
N TRP A 317 9.97 16.55 -7.97
CA TRP A 317 8.94 16.64 -6.94
C TRP A 317 9.00 17.96 -6.21
N VAL A 318 7.84 18.42 -5.77
CA VAL A 318 7.63 19.67 -5.04
C VAL A 318 6.83 19.38 -3.78
N ALA A 319 7.16 20.08 -2.70
CA ALA A 319 6.43 20.11 -1.45
C ALA A 319 5.78 21.49 -1.30
N HIS A 320 4.48 21.51 -1.01
CA HIS A 320 3.72 22.74 -0.81
C HIS A 320 3.06 22.73 0.55
N ASP A 321 3.02 23.87 1.22
CA ASP A 321 2.22 24.05 2.43
C ASP A 321 1.38 25.32 2.31
N ASN A 322 0.06 25.18 2.39
CA ASN A 322 -0.89 26.27 2.14
C ASN A 322 -0.61 27.07 0.84
N GLY A 323 -0.21 26.37 -0.23
CA GLY A 323 0.01 26.95 -1.56
C GLY A 323 1.39 27.57 -1.76
N GLU A 324 2.17 27.73 -0.69
CA GLU A 324 3.56 28.14 -0.78
C GLU A 324 4.44 26.93 -1.10
N LEU A 325 5.36 27.09 -2.05
CA LEU A 325 6.35 26.08 -2.41
C LEU A 325 7.47 26.09 -1.38
N VAL A 326 7.50 25.05 -0.54
CA VAL A 326 8.39 24.95 0.63
C VAL A 326 9.50 23.92 0.45
N GLY A 327 9.48 23.12 -0.61
CA GLY A 327 10.58 22.22 -0.94
C GLY A 327 10.54 21.67 -2.37
N ILE A 328 11.70 21.28 -2.89
CA ILE A 328 11.88 20.59 -4.18
C ILE A 328 12.91 19.47 -4.06
N ALA A 329 12.76 18.43 -4.88
CA ALA A 329 13.85 17.51 -5.17
C ALA A 329 13.76 16.99 -6.61
N GLY A 330 14.91 16.84 -7.25
CA GLY A 330 15.04 16.39 -8.64
C GLY A 330 16.07 15.30 -8.80
N GLY A 331 15.80 14.37 -9.72
CA GLY A 331 16.75 13.34 -10.13
C GLY A 331 16.68 13.02 -11.62
N MET A 332 17.82 12.64 -12.19
CA MET A 332 17.95 12.15 -13.56
C MET A 332 18.39 10.69 -13.55
N ALA A 333 17.64 9.83 -14.21
CA ALA A 333 17.99 8.42 -14.33
C ALA A 333 18.93 8.19 -15.52
N ILE A 334 20.12 7.66 -15.26
CA ILE A 334 21.10 7.24 -16.28
C ILE A 334 21.46 5.78 -16.04
N ASP A 335 21.20 4.92 -17.02
CA ASP A 335 21.39 3.47 -16.94
C ASP A 335 20.71 2.83 -15.72
N THR A 336 21.49 2.48 -14.69
CA THR A 336 21.00 1.86 -13.45
C THR A 336 21.18 2.77 -12.23
N ASP A 337 21.52 4.04 -12.44
CA ASP A 337 21.73 5.03 -11.39
C ASP A 337 20.74 6.19 -11.54
N VAL A 338 20.32 6.77 -10.42
CA VAL A 338 19.67 8.10 -10.41
C VAL A 338 20.63 9.11 -9.81
N GLU A 339 21.02 10.11 -10.61
CA GLU A 339 21.77 11.26 -10.13
C GLU A 339 20.77 12.26 -9.53
N ILE A 340 20.85 12.49 -8.23
CA ILE A 340 20.06 13.53 -7.55
C ILE A 340 20.67 14.88 -7.92
N LEU A 341 19.88 15.70 -8.62
CA LEU A 341 20.33 16.97 -9.19
C LEU A 341 20.20 18.12 -8.21
N ASP A 342 19.09 18.16 -7.47
CA ASP A 342 18.83 19.23 -6.51
C ASP A 342 17.89 18.77 -5.40
N VAL A 343 18.07 19.37 -4.23
CA VAL A 343 17.21 19.26 -3.06
C VAL A 343 17.23 20.59 -2.31
N ALA A 344 16.12 21.33 -2.35
CA ALA A 344 15.97 22.57 -1.60
C ALA A 344 14.74 22.51 -0.69
N VAL A 345 14.84 23.05 0.52
CA VAL A 345 13.74 23.18 1.48
C VAL A 345 13.86 24.53 2.17
N ALA A 346 12.73 25.25 2.22
CA ALA A 346 12.62 26.60 2.75
C ALA A 346 13.25 26.68 4.16
N PRO A 347 14.10 27.68 4.45
CA PRO A 347 14.90 27.72 5.69
C PRO A 347 14.11 27.54 6.99
N ASP A 348 12.92 28.13 7.08
CA ASP A 348 11.98 28.06 8.20
C ASP A 348 11.22 26.73 8.28
N ARG A 349 11.27 25.93 7.21
CA ARG A 349 10.61 24.62 7.07
C ARG A 349 11.56 23.43 7.18
N ARG A 350 12.86 23.69 7.35
CA ARG A 350 13.87 22.65 7.56
C ARG A 350 13.61 21.89 8.87
N ARG A 351 14.14 20.67 8.94
CA ARG A 351 14.01 19.75 10.09
C ARG A 351 12.57 19.25 10.38
N GLN A 352 11.65 19.43 9.44
CA GLN A 352 10.28 18.88 9.49
C GLN A 352 10.12 17.61 8.63
N GLY A 353 11.22 16.99 8.17
CA GLY A 353 11.17 15.78 7.32
C GLY A 353 10.89 16.00 5.82
N ILE A 354 10.66 17.22 5.37
CA ILE A 354 10.27 17.55 3.97
C ILE A 354 11.27 17.00 2.92
N ALA A 355 12.56 17.28 3.06
CA ALA A 355 13.59 16.82 2.11
C ALA A 355 13.64 15.28 2.02
N ARG A 356 13.45 14.61 3.15
CA ARG A 356 13.44 13.14 3.23
C ARG A 356 12.29 12.56 2.40
N LYS A 357 11.09 13.13 2.55
CA LYS A 357 9.91 12.70 1.81
C LYS A 357 10.05 12.97 0.31
N LEU A 358 10.53 14.16 -0.07
CA LEU A 358 10.83 14.49 -1.48
C LEU A 358 11.82 13.49 -2.11
N LEU A 359 12.92 13.18 -1.43
CA LEU A 359 13.89 12.19 -1.89
C LEU A 359 13.33 10.76 -1.92
N SER A 360 12.39 10.42 -1.05
CA SER A 360 11.70 9.13 -1.12
C SER A 360 10.87 8.98 -2.40
N HIS A 361 10.25 10.07 -2.87
CA HIS A 361 9.52 10.07 -4.13
C HIS A 361 10.46 9.96 -5.34
N VAL A 362 11.57 10.70 -5.34
CA VAL A 362 12.59 10.59 -6.40
C VAL A 362 13.20 9.18 -6.44
N SER A 363 13.52 8.60 -5.27
CA SER A 363 13.98 7.23 -5.14
C SER A 363 12.98 6.22 -5.69
N TYR A 364 11.69 6.37 -5.38
CA TYR A 364 10.64 5.49 -5.89
C TYR A 364 10.55 5.57 -7.42
N ASP A 365 10.52 6.77 -7.98
CA ASP A 365 10.44 6.97 -9.43
C ASP A 365 11.68 6.38 -10.13
N ALA A 366 12.86 6.53 -9.55
CA ALA A 366 14.09 5.92 -10.05
C ALA A 366 14.04 4.39 -10.06
N GLN A 367 13.52 3.76 -8.99
CA GLN A 367 13.33 2.31 -8.95
C GLN A 367 12.35 1.84 -10.04
N MET A 368 11.29 2.60 -10.29
CA MET A 368 10.34 2.31 -11.36
C MET A 368 10.95 2.45 -12.75
N LEU A 369 12.00 3.26 -12.88
CA LEU A 369 12.78 3.43 -14.11
C LEU A 369 13.91 2.37 -14.25
N GLY A 370 14.07 1.47 -13.28
CA GLY A 370 15.05 0.40 -13.30
C GLY A 370 16.40 0.75 -12.65
N CYS A 371 16.50 1.89 -11.97
CA CYS A 371 17.67 2.26 -11.20
C CYS A 371 17.81 1.37 -9.96
N THR A 372 19.05 0.99 -9.64
CA THR A 372 19.42 0.25 -8.43
C THR A 372 20.35 1.01 -7.51
N THR A 373 20.91 2.12 -7.98
CA THR A 373 21.75 3.01 -7.17
C THR A 373 21.27 4.45 -7.33
N ALA A 374 21.64 5.28 -6.36
CA ALA A 374 21.52 6.72 -6.44
C ALA A 374 22.87 7.36 -6.16
N SER A 375 23.17 8.43 -6.88
CA SER A 375 24.37 9.24 -6.69
C SER A 375 24.01 10.71 -6.49
N LEU A 376 24.87 11.45 -5.80
CA LEU A 376 24.74 12.90 -5.65
C LEU A 376 26.09 13.56 -5.38
N GLU A 377 26.16 14.85 -5.69
CA GLU A 377 27.21 15.76 -5.25
C GLU A 377 26.66 16.72 -4.19
N VAL A 378 27.42 16.90 -3.11
CA VAL A 378 27.09 17.85 -2.03
C VAL A 378 28.32 18.62 -1.61
N GLU A 379 28.20 19.91 -1.30
CA GLU A 379 29.33 20.73 -0.87
C GLU A 379 30.00 20.14 0.39
N ALA A 380 31.33 20.02 0.37
CA ALA A 380 32.09 19.27 1.38
C ALA A 380 31.97 19.84 2.81
N ASN A 381 31.58 21.11 2.94
CA ASN A 381 31.34 21.80 4.22
C ASN A 381 29.86 21.74 4.68
N ASN A 382 28.94 21.23 3.85
CA ASN A 382 27.51 21.17 4.16
C ASN A 382 27.18 19.96 5.04
N GLY A 383 27.63 20.02 6.30
CA GLY A 383 27.48 18.92 7.27
C GLY A 383 26.02 18.54 7.52
N THR A 384 25.07 19.48 7.39
CA THR A 384 23.65 19.21 7.57
C THR A 384 23.06 18.35 6.45
N ALA A 385 23.36 18.68 5.19
CA ALA A 385 22.92 17.89 4.04
C ALA A 385 23.61 16.52 4.01
N ILE A 386 24.92 16.48 4.29
CA ILE A 386 25.65 15.21 4.37
C ILE A 386 25.06 14.28 5.44
N ALA A 387 24.73 14.80 6.63
CA ALA A 387 24.08 14.00 7.67
C ALA A 387 22.70 13.49 7.25
N LEU A 388 21.91 14.27 6.49
CA LEU A 388 20.66 13.81 5.90
C LEU A 388 20.91 12.67 4.91
N TYR A 389 21.88 12.81 4.01
CA TYR A 389 22.19 11.78 3.01
C TYR A 389 22.76 10.51 3.63
N GLU A 390 23.63 10.61 4.64
CA GLU A 390 24.15 9.47 5.41
C GLU A 390 22.99 8.72 6.11
N LEU A 391 22.02 9.43 6.67
CA LEU A 391 20.78 8.85 7.22
C LEU A 391 19.92 8.17 6.15
N LEU A 392 20.00 8.62 4.90
CA LEU A 392 19.29 8.04 3.76
C LEU A 392 20.02 6.84 3.15
N GLY A 393 21.15 6.41 3.72
CA GLY A 393 21.95 5.28 3.24
C GLY A 393 23.02 5.66 2.21
N PHE A 394 23.25 6.96 1.96
CA PHE A 394 24.36 7.38 1.14
C PHE A 394 25.69 7.26 1.89
N SER A 395 26.71 6.81 1.17
CA SER A 395 28.09 6.75 1.65
C SER A 395 29.00 7.59 0.76
N ARG A 396 30.02 8.19 1.35
CA ARG A 396 30.98 9.02 0.60
C ARG A 396 31.86 8.12 -0.29
N SER A 397 31.85 8.37 -1.59
CA SER A 397 32.61 7.60 -2.59
C SER A 397 33.78 8.38 -3.19
N GLY A 398 33.79 9.71 -3.08
CA GLY A 398 34.87 10.54 -3.60
C GLY A 398 34.72 12.03 -3.31
N VAL A 399 35.66 12.83 -3.82
CA VAL A 399 35.63 14.30 -3.74
C VAL A 399 36.01 14.90 -5.09
N ARG A 400 35.19 15.82 -5.62
CA ARG A 400 35.52 16.65 -6.78
C ARG A 400 36.05 18.00 -6.31
N ARG A 401 37.31 18.29 -6.64
CA ARG A 401 37.95 19.55 -6.25
C ARG A 401 37.43 20.73 -7.05
N GLY A 402 37.08 21.82 -6.36
CA GLY A 402 36.63 23.07 -6.96
C GLY A 402 35.35 22.97 -7.80
N TYR A 403 34.50 21.98 -7.51
CA TYR A 403 33.27 21.71 -8.28
C TYR A 403 32.25 22.85 -8.19
N TYR A 404 32.06 23.43 -7.00
CA TYR A 404 31.16 24.58 -6.78
C TYR A 404 31.90 25.93 -6.86
N GLY A 405 33.09 25.96 -7.46
CA GLY A 405 33.93 27.15 -7.58
C GLY A 405 35.25 27.07 -6.82
N THR A 406 36.03 28.15 -6.88
CA THR A 406 37.40 28.20 -6.35
C THR A 406 37.42 27.98 -4.84
N GLY A 407 37.86 26.80 -4.40
CA GLY A 407 37.97 26.42 -2.99
C GLY A 407 36.72 25.72 -2.40
N ALA A 408 35.71 25.45 -3.22
CA ALA A 408 34.49 24.74 -2.82
C ALA A 408 34.44 23.34 -3.46
N ASP A 409 34.89 22.34 -2.71
CA ASP A 409 34.92 20.94 -3.14
C ASP A 409 33.53 20.29 -2.96
N ALA A 410 33.19 19.32 -3.82
CA ALA A 410 31.98 18.50 -3.67
C ALA A 410 32.34 17.09 -3.19
N CYS A 411 31.67 16.61 -2.14
CA CYS A 411 31.65 15.22 -1.80
C CYS A 411 30.72 14.47 -2.76
N ILE A 412 31.24 13.43 -3.41
CA ILE A 412 30.41 12.48 -4.16
C ILE A 412 29.89 11.47 -3.15
N MET A 413 28.59 11.24 -3.15
CA MET A 413 27.96 10.24 -2.31
C MET A 413 27.11 9.28 -3.15
N THR A 414 27.07 8.02 -2.75
CA THR A 414 26.32 6.96 -3.45
C THR A 414 25.56 6.08 -2.48
N ALA A 415 24.36 5.64 -2.86
CA ALA A 415 23.51 4.73 -2.11
C ALA A 415 22.98 3.60 -3.02
N THR A 416 22.66 2.45 -2.43
CA THR A 416 21.82 1.45 -3.10
C THR A 416 20.35 1.81 -2.87
N LEU A 417 19.51 1.68 -3.90
CA LEU A 417 18.07 1.90 -3.77
C LEU A 417 17.37 0.64 -3.22
N PRO A 418 16.30 0.79 -2.40
CA PRO A 418 15.69 2.05 -1.95
C PRO A 418 16.53 2.77 -0.89
N LEU A 419 16.41 4.10 -0.83
CA LEU A 419 16.99 4.91 0.23
C LEU A 419 16.42 4.53 1.61
N VAL A 420 17.26 4.58 2.65
CA VAL A 420 16.87 4.34 4.06
C VAL A 420 16.06 5.52 4.58
N LEU A 421 14.93 5.34 5.27
CA LEU A 421 14.13 6.47 5.79
C LEU A 421 14.07 6.40 7.33
N PRO A 422 14.64 7.37 8.08
CA PRO A 422 14.56 7.39 9.53
C PRO A 422 13.20 7.86 10.06
N VAL A 423 12.80 7.28 11.19
CA VAL A 423 11.52 7.45 11.90
C VAL A 423 11.51 8.80 12.64
N ASP A 424 10.54 9.68 12.35
CA ASP A 424 10.33 10.93 13.08
C ASP A 424 8.83 11.17 13.25
N ALA A 425 8.39 11.43 14.49
CA ALA A 425 6.99 11.61 14.89
C ALA A 425 6.31 12.85 14.27
N THR A 426 7.05 13.66 13.51
CA THR A 426 6.55 14.83 12.78
C THR A 426 6.26 14.56 11.29
N SER A 427 6.55 13.36 10.78
CA SER A 427 6.31 12.97 9.38
C SER A 427 5.09 12.04 9.28
N PRO A 428 4.02 12.38 8.55
CA PRO A 428 2.86 11.51 8.37
C PRO A 428 3.20 10.43 7.33
N GLU A 429 3.80 9.34 7.79
CA GLU A 429 3.67 7.98 7.24
C GLU A 429 4.59 7.04 8.04
N PRO A 430 4.09 5.89 8.53
CA PRO A 430 4.92 4.78 8.96
C PRO A 430 5.72 4.27 7.76
N THR A 431 6.96 4.71 7.62
CA THR A 431 7.86 4.16 6.58
C THR A 431 8.25 2.74 6.95
N ALA A 432 8.32 1.87 5.93
CA ALA A 432 8.91 0.55 6.05
C ALA A 432 10.25 0.64 6.81
N ALA A 433 10.35 -0.21 7.83
CA ALA A 433 11.38 -0.29 8.86
C ALA A 433 12.73 0.34 8.49
N ALA A 434 13.11 1.41 9.22
CA ALA A 434 14.52 1.64 9.48
C ALA A 434 15.13 0.32 9.99
N SER A 435 16.28 -0.09 9.44
CA SER A 435 16.92 -1.35 9.81
C SER A 435 17.05 -1.44 11.33
N ARG A 436 16.32 -2.39 11.93
CA ARG A 436 16.30 -2.63 13.36
C ARG A 436 16.78 -4.05 13.63
N PRO A 437 17.39 -4.30 14.80
CA PRO A 437 17.80 -5.64 15.17
C PRO A 437 16.56 -6.55 15.26
N TRP A 438 16.65 -7.72 14.62
CA TRP A 438 15.62 -8.76 14.64
C TRP A 438 16.26 -10.11 14.99
N PRO A 439 15.60 -11.00 15.75
CA PRO A 439 14.27 -10.87 16.37
C PRO A 439 14.20 -9.81 17.48
N LEU A 440 13.00 -9.29 17.72
CA LEU A 440 12.75 -8.38 18.84
C LEU A 440 12.93 -9.14 20.18
N PRO A 441 13.55 -8.53 21.20
CA PRO A 441 13.68 -9.15 22.51
C PRO A 441 12.29 -9.36 23.13
N GLU A 442 12.09 -10.49 23.82
CA GLU A 442 10.88 -10.70 24.60
C GLU A 442 10.74 -9.62 25.69
N PRO A 443 9.54 -9.04 25.85
CA PRO A 443 9.32 -8.01 26.85
C PRO A 443 9.44 -8.58 28.26
N ARG A 444 10.06 -7.81 29.16
CA ARG A 444 10.20 -8.21 30.58
C ARG A 444 9.07 -7.59 31.38
N ARG A 445 8.04 -8.37 31.66
CA ARG A 445 6.89 -7.94 32.46
C ARG A 445 7.03 -8.32 33.93
N SER A 446 6.80 -7.36 34.82
CA SER A 446 6.47 -7.59 36.23
C SER A 446 5.08 -8.22 36.39
N ASP A 447 4.79 -8.81 37.56
CA ASP A 447 3.48 -9.39 37.84
C ASP A 447 2.33 -8.37 37.76
N ALA A 448 2.61 -7.10 38.08
CA ALA A 448 1.63 -6.02 37.98
C ALA A 448 1.30 -5.69 36.52
N GLU A 449 2.32 -5.61 35.66
CA GLU A 449 2.14 -5.33 34.23
C GLU A 449 1.41 -6.50 33.52
N ARG A 450 1.70 -7.76 33.90
CA ARG A 450 0.97 -8.92 33.36
C ARG A 450 -0.52 -8.85 33.70
N ARG A 451 -0.87 -8.56 34.96
CA ARG A 451 -2.28 -8.39 35.37
C ARG A 451 -2.95 -7.23 34.65
N LEU A 452 -2.24 -6.11 34.49
CA LEU A 452 -2.76 -4.97 33.73
C LEU A 452 -3.10 -5.36 32.29
N LEU A 453 -2.22 -6.09 31.61
CA LEU A 453 -2.45 -6.55 30.23
C LEU A 453 -3.62 -7.54 30.14
N GLU A 454 -3.68 -8.51 31.05
CA GLU A 454 -4.79 -9.48 31.15
C GLU A 454 -6.13 -8.77 31.38
N GLU A 455 -6.21 -7.87 32.35
CA GLU A 455 -7.41 -7.09 32.67
C GLU A 455 -7.81 -6.12 31.54
N SER A 456 -6.83 -5.61 30.79
CA SER A 456 -7.09 -4.71 29.66
C SER A 456 -7.67 -5.44 28.44
N SER A 457 -7.39 -6.74 28.27
CA SER A 457 -7.86 -7.59 27.16
C SER A 457 -7.78 -6.88 25.80
N LEU A 458 -6.55 -6.66 25.34
CA LEU A 458 -6.24 -5.81 24.19
C LEU A 458 -6.68 -6.45 22.86
N VAL A 459 -7.49 -5.75 22.08
CA VAL A 459 -7.87 -6.17 20.72
C VAL A 459 -7.15 -5.28 19.72
N MET A 460 -6.34 -5.90 18.86
CA MET A 460 -5.71 -5.22 17.73
C MET A 460 -6.61 -5.37 16.50
N ALA A 461 -6.78 -4.32 15.71
CA ALA A 461 -7.52 -4.38 14.45
C ALA A 461 -6.70 -3.81 13.29
N ILE A 462 -6.88 -4.38 12.09
CA ILE A 462 -6.18 -4.02 10.87
C ILE A 462 -7.18 -3.59 9.80
N GLU A 463 -6.94 -2.45 9.16
CA GLU A 463 -7.71 -1.90 8.05
C GLU A 463 -6.80 -1.74 6.82
N SER A 464 -7.19 -2.32 5.69
CA SER A 464 -6.46 -2.30 4.42
C SER A 464 -7.39 -2.48 3.21
N SER A 465 -8.60 -1.93 3.26
CA SER A 465 -9.63 -2.12 2.22
C SER A 465 -9.39 -1.29 0.95
N CYS A 466 -8.70 -0.15 1.06
CA CYS A 466 -8.47 0.76 -0.07
C CYS A 466 -7.02 1.25 -0.15
N ASP A 467 -6.72 2.47 0.32
CA ASP A 467 -5.41 3.12 0.19
C ASP A 467 -4.79 3.56 1.52
N GLU A 468 -5.44 3.26 2.65
CA GLU A 468 -4.87 3.36 3.99
C GLU A 468 -4.48 1.98 4.53
N THR A 469 -3.26 1.86 5.05
CA THR A 469 -2.87 0.75 5.93
C THR A 469 -2.96 1.24 7.36
N ALA A 470 -3.93 0.78 8.12
CA ALA A 470 -4.12 1.25 9.49
C ALA A 470 -4.16 0.10 10.50
N VAL A 471 -3.66 0.37 11.70
CA VAL A 471 -3.71 -0.55 12.84
C VAL A 471 -4.08 0.21 14.09
N ALA A 472 -5.03 -0.33 14.85
CA ALA A 472 -5.46 0.26 16.12
C ALA A 472 -5.53 -0.81 17.20
N ILE A 473 -5.33 -0.39 18.45
CA ILE A 473 -5.42 -1.27 19.62
C ILE A 473 -6.38 -0.64 20.63
N ILE A 474 -7.40 -1.41 21.02
CA ILE A 474 -8.44 -0.98 21.95
C ILE A 474 -8.49 -1.93 23.15
N ASP A 475 -8.77 -1.39 24.33
CA ASP A 475 -8.97 -2.20 25.54
C ASP A 475 -10.44 -2.61 25.74
N ALA A 476 -10.69 -3.51 26.70
CA ALA A 476 -12.03 -4.00 27.03
C ALA A 476 -13.03 -2.88 27.38
N ALA A 477 -12.55 -1.79 27.98
CA ALA A 477 -13.34 -0.63 28.37
C ALA A 477 -13.70 0.28 27.19
N GLY A 478 -13.15 0.03 25.99
CA GLY A 478 -13.37 0.84 24.79
C GLY A 478 -12.43 2.03 24.68
N ARG A 479 -11.33 2.08 25.46
CA ARG A 479 -10.31 3.12 25.31
C ARG A 479 -9.39 2.75 24.16
N MET A 480 -9.21 3.68 23.23
CA MET A 480 -8.24 3.55 22.15
C MET A 480 -6.83 3.81 22.69
N LEU A 481 -5.96 2.81 22.62
CA LEU A 481 -4.57 2.87 23.11
C LEU A 481 -3.57 3.19 22.02
N ALA A 482 -3.91 2.83 20.77
CA ALA A 482 -3.11 3.14 19.58
C ALA A 482 -4.01 3.31 18.36
N ASN A 483 -3.63 4.18 17.43
CA ASN A 483 -4.31 4.35 16.15
C ASN A 483 -3.32 4.88 15.09
N GLN A 484 -2.66 3.94 14.41
CA GLN A 484 -1.67 4.21 13.38
C GLN A 484 -2.29 4.14 11.99
N VAL A 485 -1.96 5.09 11.13
CA VAL A 485 -2.44 5.16 9.75
C VAL A 485 -1.27 5.50 8.81
N SER A 486 -1.04 4.64 7.84
CA SER A 486 -0.18 4.89 6.67
C SER A 486 -1.06 5.14 5.46
N THR A 487 -1.18 6.40 5.04
CA THR A 487 -1.91 6.76 3.83
C THR A 487 -1.06 6.57 2.59
N GLN A 488 -1.70 6.32 1.44
CA GLN A 488 -1.03 6.23 0.14
C GLN A 488 -1.49 7.34 -0.82
N ILE A 489 -2.21 8.35 -0.33
CA ILE A 489 -2.80 9.42 -1.15
C ILE A 489 -1.76 10.05 -2.09
N ASP A 490 -0.56 10.34 -1.62
CA ASP A 490 0.52 10.95 -2.42
C ASP A 490 0.97 10.06 -3.59
N PHE A 491 0.92 8.73 -3.42
CA PHE A 491 1.24 7.77 -4.49
C PHE A 491 0.15 7.74 -5.56
N HIS A 492 -1.11 7.91 -5.17
CA HIS A 492 -2.27 7.85 -6.07
C HIS A 492 -2.60 9.20 -6.73
N ALA A 493 -2.18 10.31 -6.12
CA ALA A 493 -2.41 11.66 -6.62
C ALA A 493 -1.95 11.85 -8.08
N ARG A 494 -0.82 11.26 -8.46
CA ARG A 494 -0.28 11.34 -9.83
C ARG A 494 -1.18 10.70 -10.89
N PHE A 495 -2.00 9.72 -10.50
CA PHE A 495 -2.96 9.02 -11.36
C PHE A 495 -4.36 9.64 -11.32
N GLY A 496 -4.58 10.59 -10.40
CA GLY A 496 -5.87 11.25 -10.18
C GLY A 496 -6.94 10.28 -9.65
N GLY A 497 -6.53 9.33 -8.81
CA GLY A 497 -7.39 8.31 -8.19
C GLY A 497 -6.59 7.07 -7.76
N VAL A 498 -7.18 6.23 -6.90
CA VAL A 498 -6.54 5.02 -6.38
C VAL A 498 -6.26 4.02 -7.49
N VAL A 499 -5.01 3.56 -7.58
CA VAL A 499 -4.57 2.46 -8.46
C VAL A 499 -4.53 1.17 -7.64
N PRO A 500 -5.45 0.20 -7.86
CA PRO A 500 -5.58 -0.97 -6.99
C PRO A 500 -4.30 -1.80 -6.85
N GLU A 501 -3.54 -1.92 -7.94
CA GLU A 501 -2.29 -2.69 -7.97
C GLU A 501 -1.20 -2.04 -7.11
N ILE A 502 -1.04 -0.71 -7.19
CA ILE A 502 -0.09 0.04 -6.35
C ILE A 502 -0.52 -0.01 -4.89
N ALA A 503 -1.82 0.13 -4.63
CA ALA A 503 -2.34 0.12 -3.28
C ALA A 503 -2.01 -1.18 -2.55
N SER A 504 -2.26 -2.31 -3.23
CA SER A 504 -1.91 -3.64 -2.75
C SER A 504 -0.41 -3.78 -2.42
N ARG A 505 0.49 -3.21 -3.24
CA ARG A 505 1.95 -3.26 -3.01
C ARG A 505 2.34 -2.50 -1.75
N LYS A 506 1.77 -1.30 -1.58
CA LYS A 506 2.07 -0.43 -0.44
C LYS A 506 1.59 -1.03 0.88
N HIS A 507 0.45 -1.70 0.92
CA HIS A 507 0.04 -2.45 2.12
C HIS A 507 1.10 -3.48 2.52
N VAL A 508 1.61 -4.29 1.58
CA VAL A 508 2.63 -5.31 1.88
C VAL A 508 3.92 -4.69 2.40
N GLU A 509 4.32 -3.54 1.86
CA GLU A 509 5.53 -2.81 2.27
C GLU A 509 5.44 -2.33 3.73
N VAL A 510 4.31 -1.75 4.14
CA VAL A 510 4.22 -1.03 5.42
C VAL A 510 3.57 -1.80 6.56
N ILE A 511 2.76 -2.83 6.28
CA ILE A 511 1.89 -3.48 7.30
C ILE A 511 2.61 -3.90 8.59
N VAL A 512 3.83 -4.45 8.50
CA VAL A 512 4.64 -4.82 9.68
C VAL A 512 5.01 -3.58 10.50
N GLY A 513 5.47 -2.51 9.84
CA GLY A 513 5.84 -1.26 10.50
C GLY A 513 4.65 -0.57 11.18
N VAL A 514 3.47 -0.58 10.54
CA VAL A 514 2.24 -0.02 11.14
C VAL A 514 1.81 -0.82 12.37
N VAL A 515 1.88 -2.15 12.32
CA VAL A 515 1.59 -3.01 13.47
C VAL A 515 2.54 -2.74 14.62
N ASP A 516 3.84 -2.61 14.35
CA ASP A 516 4.82 -2.37 15.40
C ASP A 516 4.67 -1.01 16.05
N ALA A 517 4.46 0.04 15.25
CA ALA A 517 4.14 1.36 15.77
C ALA A 517 2.90 1.33 16.68
N ALA A 518 1.87 0.55 16.32
CA ALA A 518 0.67 0.41 17.15
C ALA A 518 0.94 -0.34 18.46
N LEU A 519 1.75 -1.41 18.45
CA LEU A 519 2.14 -2.16 19.65
C LEU A 519 3.02 -1.33 20.60
N GLU A 520 3.89 -0.48 20.04
CA GLU A 520 4.71 0.49 20.77
C GLU A 520 3.84 1.60 21.40
N GLU A 521 2.95 2.21 20.60
CA GLU A 521 2.03 3.25 21.07
C GLU A 521 1.10 2.73 22.18
N ALA A 522 0.56 1.51 22.03
CA ALA A 522 -0.30 0.91 23.05
C ALA A 522 0.47 0.63 24.36
N ALA A 523 1.72 0.18 24.27
CA ALA A 523 2.59 0.01 25.43
C ALA A 523 2.83 1.35 26.14
N ALA A 524 3.17 2.40 25.40
CA ALA A 524 3.37 3.74 25.93
C ALA A 524 2.10 4.28 26.62
N SER A 525 0.93 4.09 26.01
CA SER A 525 -0.38 4.46 26.58
C SER A 525 -0.70 3.75 27.89
N LEU A 526 -0.19 2.53 28.08
CA LEU A 526 -0.34 1.75 29.31
C LEU A 526 0.78 2.01 30.34
N GLY A 527 1.78 2.85 30.00
CA GLY A 527 2.94 3.11 30.84
C GLY A 527 3.95 1.95 30.90
N LEU A 528 3.95 1.08 29.89
CA LEU A 528 4.89 -0.04 29.76
C LEU A 528 6.18 0.43 29.08
N THR A 529 7.31 -0.19 29.45
CA THR A 529 8.62 0.14 28.85
C THR A 529 8.85 -0.59 27.53
N ASP A 530 8.53 -1.88 27.48
CA ASP A 530 8.68 -2.68 26.26
C ASP A 530 7.36 -2.73 25.46
N PRO A 531 7.41 -2.81 24.11
CA PRO A 531 6.22 -2.90 23.25
C PRO A 531 5.32 -4.08 23.62
N VAL A 532 4.00 -3.99 23.36
CA VAL A 532 3.07 -5.12 23.57
C VAL A 532 3.50 -6.29 22.69
N ALA A 533 3.67 -7.48 23.29
CA ALA A 533 3.99 -8.68 22.52
C ALA A 533 2.73 -9.26 21.86
N PRO A 534 2.84 -9.93 20.69
CA PRO A 534 1.71 -10.59 20.04
C PRO A 534 0.92 -11.52 20.97
N GLY A 535 1.63 -12.27 21.82
CA GLY A 535 1.06 -13.17 22.81
C GLY A 535 0.31 -12.47 23.96
N GLU A 536 0.44 -11.15 24.13
CA GLU A 536 -0.25 -10.35 25.14
C GLU A 536 -1.58 -9.77 24.63
N LEU A 537 -1.87 -9.88 23.33
CA LEU A 537 -3.15 -9.52 22.77
C LEU A 537 -4.24 -10.53 23.16
N ALA A 538 -5.48 -10.08 23.17
CA ALA A 538 -6.67 -10.90 23.39
C ALA A 538 -7.24 -11.46 22.08
N ALA A 539 -7.21 -10.65 21.00
CA ALA A 539 -7.69 -11.02 19.67
C ALA A 539 -7.08 -10.13 18.57
N VAL A 540 -7.23 -10.58 17.31
CA VAL A 540 -6.85 -9.83 16.12
C VAL A 540 -8.07 -9.68 15.22
N GLY A 541 -8.53 -8.45 15.01
CA GLY A 541 -9.55 -8.09 14.04
C GLY A 541 -8.95 -7.65 12.71
N VAL A 542 -9.67 -7.89 11.63
CA VAL A 542 -9.30 -7.40 10.31
C VAL A 542 -10.53 -7.09 9.47
N THR A 543 -10.43 -6.06 8.65
CA THR A 543 -11.44 -5.77 7.63
C THR A 543 -11.48 -6.89 6.60
N GLN A 544 -12.60 -7.63 6.58
CA GLN A 544 -12.86 -8.67 5.59
C GLN A 544 -13.33 -8.09 4.25
N GLY A 545 -14.08 -6.99 4.32
CA GLY A 545 -14.62 -6.26 3.18
C GLY A 545 -15.80 -5.38 3.56
N PRO A 546 -16.44 -4.69 2.59
CA PRO A 546 -16.08 -4.62 1.18
C PRO A 546 -14.81 -3.79 0.93
N GLY A 547 -14.29 -3.81 -0.30
CA GLY A 547 -13.06 -3.09 -0.65
C GLY A 547 -12.34 -3.63 -1.89
N LEU A 548 -11.18 -3.06 -2.20
CA LEU A 548 -10.33 -3.52 -3.28
C LEU A 548 -9.76 -4.90 -2.94
N VAL A 549 -10.12 -5.93 -3.71
CA VAL A 549 -9.71 -7.33 -3.44
C VAL A 549 -8.20 -7.49 -3.23
N GLY A 550 -7.38 -6.79 -4.03
CA GLY A 550 -5.92 -6.86 -3.90
C GLY A 550 -5.39 -6.28 -2.59
N ALA A 551 -6.06 -5.25 -2.04
CA ALA A 551 -5.73 -4.60 -0.78
C ALA A 551 -6.24 -5.42 0.41
N LEU A 552 -7.51 -5.85 0.37
CA LEU A 552 -8.13 -6.68 1.42
C LEU A 552 -7.34 -7.96 1.68
N VAL A 553 -6.91 -8.65 0.61
CA VAL A 553 -6.16 -9.90 0.72
C VAL A 553 -4.87 -9.72 1.52
N VAL A 554 -4.20 -8.57 1.45
CA VAL A 554 -2.96 -8.31 2.21
C VAL A 554 -3.25 -8.28 3.71
N GLY A 555 -4.23 -7.47 4.15
CA GLY A 555 -4.63 -7.39 5.55
C GLY A 555 -5.13 -8.73 6.08
N VAL A 556 -6.04 -9.39 5.34
CA VAL A 556 -6.61 -10.69 5.71
C VAL A 556 -5.53 -11.77 5.83
N ALA A 557 -4.63 -11.89 4.85
CA ALA A 557 -3.53 -12.86 4.87
C ALA A 557 -2.57 -12.60 6.06
N PHE A 558 -2.19 -11.35 6.28
CA PHE A 558 -1.33 -10.96 7.40
C PHE A 558 -1.99 -11.26 8.75
N ALA A 559 -3.26 -10.85 8.94
CA ALA A 559 -3.99 -11.05 10.18
C ALA A 559 -4.15 -12.53 10.53
N LYS A 560 -4.44 -13.38 9.54
CA LYS A 560 -4.50 -14.85 9.72
C LYS A 560 -3.17 -15.42 10.18
N GLY A 561 -2.08 -15.10 9.48
CA GLY A 561 -0.74 -15.55 9.86
C GLY A 561 -0.33 -15.07 11.26
N PHE A 562 -0.60 -13.80 11.57
CA PHE A 562 -0.28 -13.21 12.87
C PHE A 562 -1.08 -13.86 14.00
N ALA A 563 -2.40 -13.98 13.84
CA ALA A 563 -3.29 -14.54 14.84
C ALA A 563 -2.98 -16.03 15.10
N PHE A 564 -2.75 -16.81 14.04
CA PHE A 564 -2.34 -18.22 14.16
C PHE A 564 -1.02 -18.36 14.95
N ALA A 565 0.00 -17.59 14.57
CA ALA A 565 1.31 -17.66 15.20
C ALA A 565 1.33 -17.15 16.65
N ALA A 566 0.54 -16.13 16.96
CA ALA A 566 0.39 -15.59 18.31
C ALA A 566 -0.56 -16.43 19.19
N GLY A 567 -1.23 -17.44 18.64
CA GLY A 567 -2.24 -18.24 19.33
C GLY A 567 -3.49 -17.44 19.74
N LYS A 568 -3.93 -16.51 18.89
CA LYS A 568 -5.04 -15.58 19.15
C LYS A 568 -6.23 -15.83 18.22
N PRO A 569 -7.47 -15.62 18.70
CA PRO A 569 -8.64 -15.68 17.83
C PRO A 569 -8.60 -14.56 16.79
N LEU A 570 -9.06 -14.88 15.59
CA LEU A 570 -9.24 -13.95 14.47
C LEU A 570 -10.69 -13.47 14.44
N ILE A 571 -10.89 -12.20 14.09
CA ILE A 571 -12.22 -11.59 13.99
C ILE A 571 -12.39 -10.92 12.63
N ALA A 572 -13.44 -11.33 11.92
CA ALA A 572 -13.85 -10.72 10.66
C ALA A 572 -14.71 -9.48 10.92
N VAL A 573 -14.31 -8.35 10.34
CA VAL A 573 -15.03 -7.08 10.46
C VAL A 573 -15.50 -6.59 9.11
N ASN A 574 -16.77 -6.17 9.03
CA ASN A 574 -17.29 -5.47 7.87
C ASN A 574 -16.86 -4.00 7.93
N HIS A 575 -16.27 -3.50 6.85
CA HIS A 575 -15.76 -2.14 6.73
C HIS A 575 -16.85 -1.06 6.92
N LEU A 576 -18.04 -1.29 6.34
CA LEU A 576 -19.19 -0.38 6.43
C LEU A 576 -19.75 -0.34 7.85
N GLU A 577 -19.74 -1.51 8.52
CA GLU A 577 -20.06 -1.62 9.94
C GLU A 577 -19.04 -0.80 10.75
N GLY A 578 -17.74 -0.88 10.44
CA GLY A 578 -16.72 -0.01 11.02
C GLY A 578 -17.12 1.47 11.02
N HIS A 579 -17.44 2.03 9.85
CA HIS A 579 -17.89 3.43 9.72
C HIS A 579 -19.14 3.78 10.54
N LEU A 580 -20.05 2.82 10.73
CA LEU A 580 -21.20 2.98 11.61
C LEU A 580 -20.74 3.09 13.07
N TYR A 581 -19.90 2.16 13.53
CA TYR A 581 -19.39 2.12 14.91
C TYR A 581 -18.42 3.26 15.25
N ALA A 582 -17.82 3.94 14.26
CA ALA A 582 -17.03 5.15 14.48
C ALA A 582 -17.78 6.23 15.27
N ASN A 583 -19.12 6.24 15.22
CA ASN A 583 -19.96 7.17 15.99
C ASN A 583 -19.89 6.93 17.51
N LEU A 584 -19.58 5.71 17.96
CA LEU A 584 -19.42 5.38 19.38
C LEU A 584 -18.17 6.02 19.99
N LEU A 585 -17.18 6.40 19.17
CA LEU A 585 -16.00 7.11 19.63
C LEU A 585 -16.34 8.53 20.13
N THR A 586 -17.35 9.17 19.54
CA THR A 586 -17.88 10.47 20.00
C THR A 586 -18.97 10.29 21.06
N THR A 587 -19.86 9.32 20.85
CA THR A 587 -21.09 9.14 21.63
C THR A 587 -21.16 7.70 22.15
N PRO A 588 -20.47 7.38 23.27
CA PRO A 588 -20.43 6.01 23.80
C PRO A 588 -21.79 5.47 24.27
N ASP A 589 -22.76 6.35 24.53
CA ASP A 589 -24.14 6.03 24.93
C ASP A 589 -25.12 5.89 23.75
N LEU A 590 -24.63 5.92 22.50
CA LEU A 590 -25.45 5.74 21.31
C LEU A 590 -26.11 4.35 21.34
N GLU A 591 -27.44 4.30 21.15
CA GLU A 591 -28.18 3.03 21.10
C GLU A 591 -29.21 3.04 19.96
N PRO A 592 -29.38 1.92 19.22
CA PRO A 592 -30.46 1.74 18.26
C PRO A 592 -31.86 1.92 18.90
N PRO A 593 -32.88 2.37 18.14
CA PRO A 593 -32.85 2.53 16.69
C PRO A 593 -32.44 3.94 16.23
N PHE A 594 -31.64 3.99 15.16
CA PHE A 594 -31.22 5.24 14.52
C PHE A 594 -31.14 5.11 13.00
N ILE A 595 -31.14 6.26 12.32
CA ILE A 595 -30.82 6.32 10.88
C ILE A 595 -29.34 6.63 10.72
N PHE A 596 -28.64 5.82 9.94
CA PHE A 596 -27.25 6.03 9.58
C PHE A 596 -27.14 6.39 8.10
N THR A 597 -26.37 7.41 7.77
CA THR A 597 -25.97 7.69 6.40
C THR A 597 -24.48 7.46 6.26
N LEU A 598 -24.09 6.59 5.32
CA LEU A 598 -22.71 6.40 4.93
C LEU A 598 -22.45 7.17 3.63
N VAL A 599 -21.45 8.05 3.64
CA VAL A 599 -20.98 8.80 2.47
C VAL A 599 -19.45 8.75 2.41
N SER A 600 -18.91 7.80 1.65
CA SER A 600 -17.47 7.61 1.45
C SER A 600 -17.08 7.78 -0.02
N GLY A 601 -15.80 7.50 -0.33
CA GLY A 601 -15.29 7.44 -1.71
C GLY A 601 -16.06 6.43 -2.57
N GLY A 602 -16.30 5.23 -2.03
CA GLY A 602 -16.93 4.12 -2.76
C GLY A 602 -18.38 3.82 -2.37
N HIS A 603 -18.93 4.44 -1.31
CA HIS A 603 -20.27 4.11 -0.83
C HIS A 603 -21.13 5.36 -0.59
N THR A 604 -22.40 5.25 -0.93
CA THR A 604 -23.43 6.21 -0.52
C THR A 604 -24.70 5.45 -0.23
N MET A 605 -25.07 5.35 1.05
CA MET A 605 -26.22 4.57 1.49
C MET A 605 -26.90 5.18 2.71
N LEU A 606 -28.18 4.84 2.85
CA LEU A 606 -29.04 5.20 3.97
C LEU A 606 -29.53 3.91 4.63
N VAL A 607 -29.25 3.78 5.92
CA VAL A 607 -29.44 2.54 6.68
C VAL A 607 -30.31 2.84 7.89
N HIS A 608 -31.28 1.97 8.15
CA HIS A 608 -32.01 1.94 9.40
C HIS A 608 -31.39 0.88 10.29
N VAL A 609 -30.72 1.34 11.35
CA VAL A 609 -30.11 0.48 12.35
C VAL A 609 -31.17 0.17 13.38
N ARG A 610 -31.77 -1.02 13.31
CA ARG A 610 -32.86 -1.42 14.23
C ARG A 610 -32.31 -1.90 15.56
N ALA A 611 -31.23 -2.67 15.50
CA ALA A 611 -30.42 -3.15 16.61
C ALA A 611 -28.97 -3.31 16.13
N TRP A 612 -28.02 -3.49 17.05
CA TRP A 612 -26.66 -3.88 16.68
C TRP A 612 -26.71 -5.24 15.96
N GLY A 613 -26.14 -5.32 14.76
CA GLY A 613 -26.24 -6.48 13.87
C GLY A 613 -27.56 -6.64 13.09
N ASP A 614 -28.55 -5.75 13.24
CA ASP A 614 -29.80 -5.73 12.44
C ASP A 614 -29.89 -4.41 11.65
N TYR A 615 -29.38 -4.45 10.43
CA TYR A 615 -29.22 -3.31 9.54
C TYR A 615 -30.14 -3.45 8.31
N GLU A 616 -31.02 -2.46 8.11
CA GLU A 616 -31.86 -2.37 6.92
C GLU A 616 -31.35 -1.27 5.99
N VAL A 617 -30.74 -1.65 4.87
CA VAL A 617 -30.38 -0.69 3.81
C VAL A 617 -31.67 -0.19 3.16
N LEU A 618 -32.03 1.06 3.44
CA LEU A 618 -33.22 1.71 2.88
C LEU A 618 -33.00 2.13 1.42
N GLY A 619 -31.77 2.54 1.10
CA GLY A 619 -31.38 2.91 -0.25
C GLY A 619 -29.89 3.18 -0.40
N GLU A 620 -29.39 2.99 -1.61
CA GLU A 620 -28.00 3.15 -2.01
C GLU A 620 -27.90 3.93 -3.33
N THR A 621 -26.70 4.35 -3.69
CA THR A 621 -26.46 4.99 -4.99
C THR A 621 -26.63 3.99 -6.13
N LEU A 622 -27.22 4.45 -7.23
CA LEU A 622 -27.37 3.69 -8.47
C LEU A 622 -26.13 3.79 -9.38
N ASP A 623 -25.27 4.78 -9.12
CA ASP A 623 -24.12 5.10 -9.97
C ASP A 623 -22.91 5.54 -9.14
N ASP A 624 -22.44 6.78 -9.28
CA ASP A 624 -21.29 7.31 -8.55
C ASP A 624 -21.65 7.47 -7.06
N ALA A 625 -20.73 7.12 -6.17
CA ALA A 625 -20.81 7.52 -4.77
C ALA A 625 -20.50 9.01 -4.62
N VAL A 626 -20.87 9.61 -3.47
CA VAL A 626 -20.61 11.04 -3.22
C VAL A 626 -19.12 11.35 -3.32
N GLY A 627 -18.25 10.62 -2.63
CA GLY A 627 -16.82 10.91 -2.68
C GLY A 627 -16.24 10.79 -4.10
N GLU A 628 -16.62 9.75 -4.84
CA GLU A 628 -16.25 9.59 -6.25
C GLU A 628 -16.74 10.75 -7.13
N ALA A 629 -17.95 11.28 -6.91
CA ALA A 629 -18.45 12.44 -7.64
C ALA A 629 -17.60 13.70 -7.35
N PHE A 630 -17.19 13.91 -6.10
CA PHE A 630 -16.28 15.00 -5.73
C PHE A 630 -14.91 14.84 -6.43
N ASP A 631 -14.33 13.64 -6.42
CA ASP A 631 -13.05 13.37 -7.07
C ASP A 631 -13.11 13.58 -8.59
N LYS A 632 -14.19 13.13 -9.24
CA LYS A 632 -14.40 13.33 -10.67
C LYS A 632 -14.59 14.80 -11.04
N VAL A 633 -15.33 15.57 -10.23
CA VAL A 633 -15.50 17.01 -10.44
C VAL A 633 -14.17 17.75 -10.24
N ALA A 634 -13.42 17.44 -9.18
CA ALA A 634 -12.10 18.00 -8.95
C ALA A 634 -11.15 17.70 -10.12
N LYS A 635 -11.16 16.46 -10.63
CA LYS A 635 -10.38 16.07 -11.81
C LYS A 635 -10.78 16.85 -13.07
N ALA A 636 -12.08 17.04 -13.31
CA ALA A 636 -12.57 17.82 -14.44
C ALA A 636 -12.16 19.31 -14.37
N LEU A 637 -11.99 19.83 -13.15
CA LEU A 637 -11.53 21.20 -12.88
C LEU A 637 -9.99 21.33 -12.83
N GLY A 638 -9.24 20.24 -12.99
CA GLY A 638 -7.78 20.26 -12.89
C GLY A 638 -7.25 20.43 -11.46
N LEU A 639 -8.08 20.20 -10.44
CA LEU A 639 -7.75 20.40 -9.02
C LEU A 639 -6.96 19.23 -8.42
N GLY A 640 -6.82 18.10 -9.12
CA GLY A 640 -6.08 16.94 -8.62
C GLY A 640 -6.89 16.03 -7.67
N TYR A 641 -6.19 15.27 -6.84
CA TYR A 641 -6.75 14.24 -5.94
C TYR A 641 -6.09 14.32 -4.56
N PRO A 642 -6.83 14.14 -3.44
CA PRO A 642 -8.26 13.83 -3.35
C PRO A 642 -9.13 15.08 -3.49
N GLY A 643 -10.22 14.98 -4.25
CA GLY A 643 -11.07 16.10 -4.65
C GLY A 643 -11.99 16.61 -3.54
N GLY A 644 -12.48 15.72 -2.68
CA GLY A 644 -13.39 16.06 -1.57
C GLY A 644 -12.95 17.28 -0.74
N PRO A 645 -11.76 17.24 -0.10
CA PRO A 645 -11.25 18.34 0.71
C PRO A 645 -11.01 19.65 -0.08
N ILE A 646 -10.66 19.54 -1.36
CA ILE A 646 -10.34 20.70 -2.21
C ILE A 646 -11.63 21.45 -2.55
N ILE A 647 -12.63 20.74 -3.06
CA ILE A 647 -13.95 21.29 -3.38
C ILE A 647 -14.58 21.91 -2.13
N SER A 648 -14.47 21.23 -0.98
CA SER A 648 -14.99 21.76 0.28
C SER A 648 -14.39 23.09 0.69
N ARG A 649 -13.10 23.29 0.45
CA ARG A 649 -12.43 24.56 0.77
C ARG A 649 -12.86 25.67 -0.18
N LEU A 650 -12.90 25.39 -1.47
CA LEU A 650 -13.37 26.34 -2.48
C LEU A 650 -14.80 26.80 -2.19
N ALA A 651 -15.65 25.89 -1.72
CA ALA A 651 -17.03 26.18 -1.38
C ALA A 651 -17.20 27.17 -0.21
N GLU A 652 -16.19 27.38 0.65
CA GLU A 652 -16.28 28.29 1.80
C GLU A 652 -16.50 29.75 1.38
N ASP A 653 -15.92 30.15 0.23
CA ASP A 653 -15.97 31.51 -0.30
C ASP A 653 -17.02 31.69 -1.43
N GLY A 654 -17.80 30.65 -1.72
CA GLY A 654 -18.78 30.64 -2.82
C GLY A 654 -20.22 30.88 -2.40
N ASP A 655 -21.05 31.38 -3.32
CA ASP A 655 -22.51 31.38 -3.18
C ASP A 655 -23.08 30.02 -3.62
N PRO A 656 -23.69 29.23 -2.71
CA PRO A 656 -24.30 27.94 -3.04
C PRO A 656 -25.52 28.02 -3.96
N LYS A 657 -25.96 29.22 -4.33
CA LYS A 657 -27.08 29.49 -5.24
C LYS A 657 -26.64 30.13 -6.56
N ALA A 658 -25.35 30.34 -6.78
CA ALA A 658 -24.85 30.97 -8.00
C ALA A 658 -25.18 30.14 -9.25
N ILE A 659 -25.12 28.81 -9.15
CA ILE A 659 -25.34 27.90 -10.28
C ILE A 659 -26.46 26.90 -9.93
N ASP A 660 -27.45 26.80 -10.82
CA ASP A 660 -28.58 25.89 -10.64
C ASP A 660 -28.25 24.48 -11.12
N PHE A 661 -27.57 23.71 -10.27
CA PHE A 661 -27.30 22.30 -10.52
C PHE A 661 -28.48 21.38 -10.15
N PRO A 662 -28.69 20.26 -10.89
CA PRO A 662 -29.83 19.39 -10.63
C PRO A 662 -29.70 18.63 -9.30
N ARG A 663 -30.77 18.64 -8.49
CA ARG A 663 -30.89 17.80 -7.28
C ARG A 663 -31.50 16.45 -7.67
N ALA A 664 -30.66 15.55 -8.21
CA ALA A 664 -31.09 14.27 -8.75
C ALA A 664 -31.84 13.42 -7.70
N MET A 665 -32.90 12.75 -8.14
CA MET A 665 -33.74 11.86 -7.31
C MET A 665 -34.39 12.51 -6.07
N MET A 666 -34.40 13.85 -5.95
CA MET A 666 -35.01 14.58 -4.82
C MET A 666 -36.50 14.27 -4.61
N HIS A 667 -37.19 13.95 -5.70
CA HIS A 667 -38.64 13.67 -5.74
C HIS A 667 -38.98 12.26 -6.23
N SER A 668 -38.03 11.32 -6.16
CA SER A 668 -38.25 9.93 -6.62
C SER A 668 -39.18 9.12 -5.69
N HIS A 669 -39.48 9.62 -4.48
CA HIS A 669 -40.25 8.93 -3.45
C HIS A 669 -39.64 7.59 -2.97
N ASP A 670 -38.36 7.35 -3.28
CA ASP A 670 -37.55 6.26 -2.73
C ASP A 670 -36.31 6.82 -2.00
N TYR A 671 -35.48 5.95 -1.43
CA TYR A 671 -34.25 6.33 -0.73
C TYR A 671 -32.97 6.18 -1.56
N ARG A 672 -33.11 5.91 -2.86
CA ARG A 672 -31.96 5.74 -3.76
C ARG A 672 -31.35 7.08 -4.14
N PHE A 673 -30.05 7.04 -4.47
CA PHE A 673 -29.23 8.18 -4.88
C PHE A 673 -28.74 8.02 -6.32
N SER A 674 -28.42 9.14 -6.98
CA SER A 674 -27.76 9.19 -8.30
C SER A 674 -27.02 10.51 -8.42
N LEU A 675 -25.77 10.46 -8.86
CA LEU A 675 -24.87 11.61 -8.95
C LEU A 675 -24.26 11.77 -10.35
N SER A 676 -24.34 10.76 -11.21
CA SER A 676 -23.84 10.83 -12.59
C SER A 676 -24.46 11.97 -13.39
N GLY A 677 -25.77 12.22 -13.23
CA GLY A 677 -26.45 13.33 -13.90
C GLY A 677 -25.99 14.71 -13.39
N LEU A 678 -25.66 14.81 -12.10
CA LEU A 678 -25.10 16.03 -11.51
C LEU A 678 -23.69 16.28 -12.04
N LYS A 679 -22.83 15.25 -12.09
CA LYS A 679 -21.51 15.33 -12.70
C LYS A 679 -21.58 15.82 -14.15
N THR A 680 -22.46 15.24 -14.97
CA THR A 680 -22.63 15.68 -16.36
C THR A 680 -23.05 17.14 -16.44
N ALA A 681 -23.96 17.61 -15.57
CA ALA A 681 -24.35 19.01 -15.53
C ALA A 681 -23.18 19.95 -15.18
N VAL A 682 -22.32 19.56 -14.23
CA VAL A 682 -21.10 20.31 -13.88
C VAL A 682 -20.13 20.37 -15.06
N VAL A 683 -19.84 19.24 -15.69
CA VAL A 683 -18.94 19.18 -16.86
C VAL A 683 -19.49 20.02 -18.02
N THR A 684 -20.78 19.90 -18.32
CA THR A 684 -21.42 20.70 -19.37
C THR A 684 -21.38 22.19 -19.05
N TYR A 685 -21.55 22.60 -17.79
CA TYR A 685 -21.39 24.00 -17.39
C TYR A 685 -19.96 24.49 -17.64
N ILE A 686 -18.94 23.71 -17.24
CA ILE A 686 -17.52 24.03 -17.46
C ILE A 686 -17.24 24.23 -18.96
N GLU A 687 -17.70 23.29 -19.80
CA GLU A 687 -17.51 23.35 -21.25
C GLU A 687 -18.20 24.57 -21.89
N GLN A 688 -19.40 24.92 -21.43
CA GLN A 688 -20.15 26.07 -21.94
C GLN A 688 -19.49 27.40 -21.58
N GLU A 689 -19.00 27.55 -20.36
CA GLU A 689 -18.28 28.76 -19.93
C GLU A 689 -16.95 28.89 -20.70
N ALA A 690 -16.20 27.79 -20.84
CA ALA A 690 -14.96 27.77 -21.60
C ALA A 690 -15.18 28.10 -23.10
N ALA A 691 -16.19 27.50 -23.74
CA ALA A 691 -16.54 27.77 -25.13
C ALA A 691 -16.99 29.23 -25.34
N ALA A 692 -17.55 29.86 -24.30
CA ALA A 692 -17.92 31.26 -24.31
C ALA A 692 -16.78 32.21 -23.92
N GLY A 693 -15.58 31.70 -23.62
CA GLY A 693 -14.41 32.49 -23.21
C GLY A 693 -14.58 33.18 -21.86
N ARG A 694 -15.47 32.68 -20.99
CA ARG A 694 -15.70 33.21 -19.65
C ARG A 694 -14.89 32.43 -18.62
N THR A 695 -14.37 33.14 -17.62
CA THR A 695 -13.69 32.53 -16.47
C THR A 695 -14.71 31.98 -15.50
N ILE A 696 -14.52 30.73 -15.09
CA ILE A 696 -15.36 30.06 -14.09
C ILE A 696 -15.00 30.58 -12.71
N HIS A 697 -15.98 31.06 -11.95
CA HIS A 697 -15.78 31.36 -10.53
C HIS A 697 -15.83 30.05 -9.74
N LEU A 698 -14.65 29.48 -9.46
CA LEU A 698 -14.50 28.17 -8.84
C LEU A 698 -15.18 28.05 -7.45
N PRO A 699 -15.12 29.07 -6.57
CA PRO A 699 -15.84 29.02 -5.30
C PRO A 699 -17.36 28.82 -5.46
N ASP A 700 -17.99 29.59 -6.36
CA ASP A 700 -19.44 29.49 -6.63
C ASP A 700 -19.83 28.13 -7.21
N LEU A 701 -19.00 27.59 -8.10
CA LEU A 701 -19.20 26.27 -8.66
C LEU A 701 -19.11 25.18 -7.59
N ALA A 702 -18.07 25.23 -6.77
CA ALA A 702 -17.87 24.30 -5.67
C ALA A 702 -19.04 24.37 -4.67
N ALA A 703 -19.41 25.57 -4.22
CA ALA A 703 -20.52 25.78 -3.28
C ALA A 703 -21.86 25.31 -3.85
N SER A 704 -22.14 25.61 -5.12
CA SER A 704 -23.38 25.19 -5.79
C SER A 704 -23.44 23.68 -5.98
N PHE A 705 -22.31 23.04 -6.30
CA PHE A 705 -22.19 21.59 -6.43
C PHE A 705 -22.41 20.89 -5.08
N GLU A 706 -21.72 21.33 -4.02
CA GLU A 706 -21.89 20.79 -2.66
C GLU A 706 -23.33 20.91 -2.19
N ALA A 707 -23.95 22.08 -2.39
CA ALA A 707 -25.35 22.30 -2.03
C ALA A 707 -26.29 21.33 -2.75
N ALA A 708 -26.05 21.06 -4.04
CA ALA A 708 -26.85 20.11 -4.81
C ALA A 708 -26.74 18.67 -4.27
N VAL A 709 -25.53 18.24 -3.87
CA VAL A 709 -25.32 16.93 -3.26
C VAL A 709 -25.98 16.86 -1.87
N PHE A 710 -25.66 17.81 -0.99
CA PHE A 710 -26.05 17.72 0.42
C PHE A 710 -27.55 17.94 0.67
N ASP A 711 -28.23 18.69 -0.19
CA ASP A 711 -29.68 18.84 -0.09
C ASP A 711 -30.42 17.51 -0.32
N VAL A 712 -29.93 16.67 -1.23
CA VAL A 712 -30.48 15.32 -1.46
C VAL A 712 -30.22 14.43 -0.25
N GLN A 713 -28.98 14.43 0.28
CA GLN A 713 -28.64 13.67 1.50
C GLN A 713 -29.56 14.03 2.68
N PHE A 714 -29.72 15.33 2.94
CA PHE A 714 -30.61 15.80 4.01
C PHE A 714 -32.07 15.38 3.78
N LYS A 715 -32.60 15.53 2.55
CA LYS A 715 -34.00 15.21 2.25
C LYS A 715 -34.29 13.74 2.51
N LYS A 716 -33.44 12.85 2.01
CA LYS A 716 -33.58 11.39 2.14
C LYS A 716 -33.47 10.96 3.59
N ALA A 717 -32.47 11.48 4.33
CA ALA A 717 -32.32 11.24 5.76
C ALA A 717 -33.57 11.68 6.56
N TRP A 718 -34.11 12.86 6.27
CA TRP A 718 -35.30 13.37 6.95
C TRP A 718 -36.55 12.55 6.68
N ASP A 719 -36.76 12.12 5.44
CA ASP A 719 -37.88 11.24 5.08
C ASP A 719 -37.78 9.89 5.79
N ALA A 720 -36.58 9.30 5.86
CA ALA A 720 -36.33 8.06 6.58
C ALA A 720 -36.62 8.21 8.08
N LEU A 721 -36.10 9.26 8.72
CA LEU A 721 -36.38 9.55 10.14
C LEU A 721 -37.88 9.69 10.42
N LYS A 722 -38.63 10.32 9.51
CA LYS A 722 -40.09 10.41 9.60
C LYS A 722 -40.79 9.06 9.47
N GLN A 723 -40.33 8.23 8.53
CA GLN A 723 -40.95 6.93 8.26
C GLN A 723 -40.68 5.93 9.38
N THR A 724 -39.45 5.87 9.89
CA THR A 724 -39.05 4.92 10.94
C THR A 724 -39.40 5.40 12.34
N GLY A 725 -39.54 6.71 12.53
CA GLY A 725 -39.79 7.32 13.84
C GLY A 725 -38.53 7.44 14.72
N ALA A 726 -37.36 7.07 14.20
CA ALA A 726 -36.09 7.18 14.90
C ALA A 726 -35.81 8.62 15.35
N LYS A 727 -35.21 8.75 16.55
CA LYS A 727 -34.88 10.05 17.18
C LYS A 727 -33.41 10.39 17.10
N GLU A 728 -32.59 9.46 16.63
CA GLU A 728 -31.17 9.64 16.47
C GLU A 728 -30.77 9.44 15.01
N TYR A 729 -29.77 10.22 14.59
CA TYR A 729 -29.20 10.19 13.25
C TYR A 729 -27.67 10.18 13.36
N CYS A 730 -27.03 9.29 12.64
CA CYS A 730 -25.59 9.13 12.57
C CYS A 730 -25.09 9.32 11.13
N LEU A 731 -23.86 9.82 11.00
CA LEU A 731 -23.16 9.99 9.73
C LEU A 731 -21.85 9.21 9.75
N GLY A 732 -21.39 8.68 8.62
CA GLY A 732 -20.10 8.01 8.50
C GLY A 732 -19.53 8.12 7.09
N GLY A 733 -18.28 7.67 6.90
CA GLY A 733 -17.55 7.74 5.64
C GLY A 733 -16.76 9.03 5.45
N GLY A 734 -15.80 9.04 4.52
CA GLY A 734 -14.85 10.15 4.35
C GLY A 734 -15.50 11.50 4.06
N VAL A 735 -16.64 11.54 3.37
CA VAL A 735 -17.37 12.81 3.09
C VAL A 735 -18.05 13.35 4.34
N ALA A 736 -18.24 12.52 5.38
CA ALA A 736 -18.69 12.98 6.69
C ALA A 736 -17.73 13.99 7.32
N ALA A 737 -16.47 14.08 6.86
CA ALA A 737 -15.53 15.09 7.32
C ALA A 737 -15.91 16.51 6.86
N ASN A 738 -16.72 16.65 5.82
CA ASN A 738 -17.08 17.92 5.20
C ASN A 738 -17.83 18.85 6.19
N PRO A 739 -17.32 20.06 6.46
CA PRO A 739 -17.90 20.98 7.44
C PRO A 739 -19.31 21.46 7.05
N HIS A 740 -19.56 21.72 5.76
CA HIS A 740 -20.86 22.18 5.29
C HIS A 740 -21.94 21.10 5.42
N LEU A 741 -21.63 19.84 5.11
CA LEU A 741 -22.53 18.71 5.32
C LEU A 741 -22.86 18.52 6.80
N ARG A 742 -21.85 18.57 7.68
CA ARG A 742 -22.03 18.47 9.14
C ARG A 742 -22.94 19.58 9.65
N GLU A 743 -22.65 20.83 9.31
CA GLU A 743 -23.46 21.98 9.75
C GLU A 743 -24.89 21.86 9.24
N LEU A 744 -25.08 21.49 7.97
CA LEU A 744 -26.39 21.32 7.36
C LEU A 744 -27.25 20.32 8.13
N LEU A 745 -26.71 19.13 8.40
CA LEU A 745 -27.40 18.04 9.08
C LEU A 745 -27.70 18.40 10.53
N VAL A 746 -26.71 18.87 11.29
CA VAL A 746 -26.88 19.30 12.68
C VAL A 746 -27.94 20.40 12.78
N ARG A 747 -27.83 21.45 11.96
CA ARG A 747 -28.75 22.59 12.00
C ARG A 747 -30.17 22.19 11.62
N LYS A 748 -30.35 21.43 10.53
CA LYS A 748 -31.69 21.10 10.02
C LYS A 748 -32.35 19.99 10.85
N LEU A 749 -31.63 18.94 11.27
CA LEU A 749 -32.21 17.81 12.02
C LEU A 749 -32.43 18.12 13.50
N SER A 750 -31.50 18.81 14.18
CA SER A 750 -31.67 19.18 15.60
C SER A 750 -32.88 20.11 15.81
N ARG A 751 -33.16 21.03 14.87
CA ARG A 751 -34.38 21.86 14.88
C ARG A 751 -35.68 21.04 14.80
N ARG A 752 -35.59 19.77 14.41
CA ARG A 752 -36.71 18.83 14.29
C ARG A 752 -36.74 17.81 15.43
N GLY A 753 -35.92 18.01 16.48
CA GLY A 753 -35.88 17.16 17.67
C GLY A 753 -35.16 15.82 17.46
N VAL A 754 -34.24 15.75 16.49
CA VAL A 754 -33.40 14.58 16.22
C VAL A 754 -32.02 14.84 16.81
N ARG A 755 -31.49 13.90 17.60
CA ARG A 755 -30.10 13.92 18.07
C ARG A 755 -29.19 13.52 16.90
N VAL A 756 -28.26 14.39 16.54
CA VAL A 756 -27.28 14.13 15.47
C VAL A 756 -25.95 13.75 16.10
N THR A 757 -25.46 12.55 15.78
CA THR A 757 -24.14 12.06 16.15
C THR A 757 -23.23 12.08 14.93
N LEU A 758 -22.01 12.57 15.12
CA LEU A 758 -20.99 12.62 14.09
C LEU A 758 -19.69 12.03 14.65
N PRO A 759 -18.97 11.20 13.88
CA PRO A 759 -17.66 10.69 14.32
C PRO A 759 -16.65 11.84 14.41
N PRO A 760 -15.57 11.69 15.19
CA PRO A 760 -14.48 12.66 15.18
C PRO A 760 -13.84 12.69 13.78
N GLN A 761 -13.23 13.82 13.42
CA GLN A 761 -12.69 14.03 12.06
C GLN A 761 -11.71 12.94 11.63
N HIS A 762 -10.83 12.51 12.54
CA HIS A 762 -9.84 11.45 12.28
C HIS A 762 -10.46 10.05 12.13
N ALA A 763 -11.75 9.87 12.44
CA ALA A 763 -12.47 8.60 12.28
C ALA A 763 -13.53 8.65 11.18
N CYS A 764 -13.56 9.71 10.35
CA CYS A 764 -14.41 9.78 9.16
C CYS A 764 -13.82 9.02 7.98
N THR A 765 -12.52 9.19 7.75
CA THR A 765 -11.78 8.47 6.72
C THR A 765 -11.43 7.08 7.21
N ASP A 766 -10.94 6.22 6.32
CA ASP A 766 -10.63 4.84 6.67
C ASP A 766 -9.51 4.79 7.72
N ASN A 767 -9.77 4.05 8.80
CA ASN A 767 -8.90 3.93 9.95
C ASN A 767 -9.17 2.62 10.68
N ALA A 768 -8.23 2.12 11.45
CA ALA A 768 -8.43 0.88 12.19
C ALA A 768 -9.17 1.07 13.51
N ALA A 769 -9.29 2.29 14.05
CA ALA A 769 -10.01 2.55 15.30
C ALA A 769 -11.50 2.16 15.19
N MET A 770 -12.11 2.42 14.03
CA MET A 770 -13.49 2.02 13.76
C MET A 770 -13.65 0.49 13.67
N ILE A 771 -12.65 -0.20 13.12
CA ILE A 771 -12.60 -1.66 13.01
C ILE A 771 -12.36 -2.30 14.39
N ALA A 772 -11.53 -1.67 15.22
CA ALA A 772 -11.21 -2.12 16.57
C ALA A 772 -12.44 -2.14 17.47
N GLU A 773 -13.33 -1.13 17.38
CA GLU A 773 -14.56 -1.12 18.18
C GLU A 773 -15.52 -2.26 17.81
N VAL A 774 -15.66 -2.58 16.51
CA VAL A 774 -16.43 -3.75 16.07
C VAL A 774 -15.78 -5.04 16.55
N ALA A 775 -14.47 -5.18 16.32
CA ALA A 775 -13.70 -6.36 16.73
C ALA A 775 -13.77 -6.61 18.24
N ARG A 776 -13.70 -5.55 19.06
CA ARG A 776 -13.82 -5.63 20.52
C ARG A 776 -15.18 -6.18 20.95
N ARG A 777 -16.27 -5.79 20.28
CA ARG A 777 -17.62 -6.27 20.60
C ARG A 777 -17.80 -7.72 20.19
N LYS A 778 -17.42 -8.08 18.96
CA LYS A 778 -17.40 -9.47 18.50
C LYS A 778 -16.54 -10.37 19.39
N TYR A 779 -15.40 -9.87 19.87
CA TYR A 779 -14.55 -10.58 20.83
C TYR A 779 -15.30 -10.92 22.12
N ARG A 780 -16.05 -9.95 22.67
CA ARG A 780 -16.86 -10.14 23.89
C ARG A 780 -18.03 -11.10 23.68
N GLU A 781 -18.55 -11.19 22.46
CA GLU A 781 -19.63 -12.10 22.08
C GLU A 781 -19.13 -13.51 21.72
N GLY A 782 -17.82 -13.69 21.53
CA GLY A 782 -17.22 -14.95 21.08
C GLY A 782 -17.42 -15.22 19.60
N ASP A 783 -17.67 -14.18 18.79
CA ASP A 783 -17.80 -14.27 17.33
C ASP A 783 -16.40 -14.24 16.69
N TYR A 784 -15.86 -15.43 16.41
CA TYR A 784 -14.52 -15.62 15.84
C TYR A 784 -14.61 -16.20 14.43
N ALA A 785 -13.73 -15.74 13.56
CA ALA A 785 -13.55 -16.28 12.21
C ALA A 785 -12.59 -17.47 12.21
N GLY A 786 -12.82 -18.42 11.30
CA GLY A 786 -11.85 -19.46 10.97
C GLY A 786 -10.69 -18.93 10.13
N PHE A 787 -9.59 -19.68 10.08
CA PHE A 787 -8.45 -19.34 9.21
C PHE A 787 -8.70 -19.64 7.72
N ASP A 788 -9.86 -20.24 7.39
CA ASP A 788 -10.40 -20.39 6.04
C ASP A 788 -11.16 -19.13 5.53
N MET A 789 -11.24 -18.08 6.35
CA MET A 789 -11.85 -16.81 5.94
C MET A 789 -11.12 -16.19 4.74
N ASP A 790 -11.88 -15.83 3.70
CA ASP A 790 -11.40 -15.06 2.55
C ASP A 790 -11.85 -13.59 2.61
N ALA A 791 -11.18 -12.76 1.83
CA ALA A 791 -11.61 -11.38 1.58
C ALA A 791 -12.91 -11.38 0.76
N ASP A 792 -13.87 -10.55 1.15
CA ASP A 792 -15.11 -10.37 0.42
C ASP A 792 -15.20 -8.94 -0.12
N PRO A 793 -14.75 -8.68 -1.36
CA PRO A 793 -14.74 -7.34 -1.92
C PRO A 793 -16.13 -6.72 -2.08
N ASN A 794 -17.20 -7.54 -2.07
CA ASN A 794 -18.58 -7.10 -2.25
C ASN A 794 -19.43 -7.35 -1.00
N MET A 795 -18.79 -7.47 0.17
CA MET A 795 -19.48 -7.73 1.44
C MET A 795 -20.57 -6.68 1.67
N THR A 796 -21.79 -7.15 1.91
CA THR A 796 -22.92 -6.27 2.22
C THR A 796 -22.98 -5.98 3.71
N LEU A 797 -23.47 -4.80 4.08
CA LEU A 797 -23.75 -4.45 5.48
C LEU A 797 -24.83 -5.34 6.10
#